data_AF-A0AAV1E865-F1
#
_entry.id   AF-A0AAV1E865-F1
#
_cell.length_a   1.000
_cell.length_b   1.000
_cell.length_c   1.000
_cell.angle_alpha   90.00
_cell.angle_beta   90.00
_cell.angle_gamma   90.00
#
_symmetry.space_group_name_H-M   'P 1'
#
loop_
_entity.id
_entity.type
_entity.pdbx_description
1 polymer ?
#
loop_
_entity_poly.entity_id
_entity_poly.type
_entity_poly.pdbx_seq_one_letter_code
_entity_poly.pdbx_strand_id
1 'polypeptide(L)'
;MQSKNECHNTGIVFEKLLKKSSYDGVNGGNEVGIEPKNDLKECFEKNLGSISKWVRCSSSLSFTDNDKLVKFHLRYFFSIRKTSKSLVSLYLSIKFLLLMQICSNLAKAGSIVSSIPGFQGPLPFELETGYIGVGESEDVQLFYYFIKSESNPETDPLLLWLTGGPGCSSFSGLAYEIGPIKFEPFLYDGSLPKLILNPYSWTKVASIIFVDQPVGTGFSYARTARASDSTSLKDSDQLYEFLRKWLIDHPDFISNPVYVGGDSYGGLLVPIVSQLISNGNEVGIEPKIDLKGYVVGNPGNTISDRNYRIPFAHGLGLISDELYQSLTDSCKGEYQRIDPSNALCLQHVKRYNQLLSGVNPAHILETICSFASPKPNETDGSRRSTIEMFSQQIEELKVGEPTPIKCRMDGYKLAYYWSNDKNVQEALHIRERSTPEWVRCNSSLSYTRNVGSVVPYHANLSIKGYRSLVYSGDHDMIVPHLATQAWIKSLNYQIIDDWRQWIVEGQVAGYARTYANKMTFATGGGHTAPEYKPQESYREMGKQIRPISSKGMNNSLFFCNLILLLLVLQTCSNFVRAGSIVKSLPGFQGPLPFELETGYIGVDESEDVQLFYYFIKSESNPETDPLLLWLTGGPGCSSLSGLAYEIGPIKFEPFQYDGSLPKLLINPYSWTKVASIIFVDQPVGTGFSYARTAKASHSSDLQVSDQLYEFLKKWLIDHPEFISNPFYVGGDSYAGIIVPIVSQFISNGNAVGVEPKINLKGYVLGNPGTNAASNNFQIPLAHGLGLISNELYQSLKDTCKGEYQKIDPSNALCLQYMQTFNQLLSGLNFAHILEQNCPFASPEPSKNFDGRRSAIEIFSQKIEELKVREPTPIKCRMDGYRLVYYWSNDKSVQEALHIHKGSIAEWIRCNYGLPYTTFVGDVVPYHANLSMKGYRSLVYSGDHDLLVPHLATQAWIKSLNYSIIDDWRQWIVGGQVAGYTRTYANKMTFATVKARISPFLPFLDMEVVIRRQSINQKNV
;
A
#
# COMPACT_ATOMS: atom_id res chain seq x y z
N MET A 1 -48.59 -23.35 -27.08
CA MET A 1 -49.61 -24.29 -26.55
C MET A 1 -49.46 -24.36 -25.03
N GLN A 2 -50.50 -24.83 -24.34
CA GLN A 2 -50.66 -25.14 -22.89
C GLN A 2 -49.40 -25.13 -21.97
N SER A 3 -49.45 -24.65 -20.72
CA SER A 3 -50.57 -23.98 -19.99
C SER A 3 -50.17 -23.37 -18.61
N LYS A 4 -50.72 -22.18 -18.30
CA LYS A 4 -51.27 -21.72 -16.99
C LYS A 4 -50.32 -21.59 -15.76
N ASN A 5 -50.48 -20.63 -14.83
CA ASN A 5 -51.56 -19.67 -14.50
C ASN A 5 -51.03 -18.39 -13.79
N GLU A 6 -51.89 -17.37 -13.63
CA GLU A 6 -51.71 -16.07 -12.93
C GLU A 6 -52.32 -16.10 -11.47
N CYS A 7 -52.52 -15.06 -10.63
CA CYS A 7 -52.64 -13.58 -10.71
C CYS A 7 -52.46 -12.91 -9.29
N HIS A 8 -51.76 -11.78 -9.12
CA HIS A 8 -52.23 -10.38 -8.86
C HIS A 8 -52.97 -9.96 -7.53
N ASN A 9 -52.38 -8.94 -6.83
CA ASN A 9 -52.97 -7.70 -6.23
C ASN A 9 -53.68 -7.53 -4.81
N THR A 10 -53.19 -6.54 -4.02
CA THR A 10 -53.85 -5.45 -3.18
C THR A 10 -54.53 -5.63 -1.77
N GLY A 11 -54.18 -4.78 -0.75
CA GLY A 11 -54.93 -4.46 0.53
C GLY A 11 -54.05 -4.10 1.80
N ILE A 12 -54.49 -3.68 3.04
CA ILE A 12 -55.32 -2.54 3.61
C ILE A 12 -56.06 -2.97 4.96
N VAL A 13 -56.19 -2.28 6.14
CA VAL A 13 -55.63 -1.04 6.82
C VAL A 13 -56.01 -0.87 8.36
N PHE A 14 -55.28 -0.03 9.16
CA PHE A 14 -55.56 0.69 10.48
C PHE A 14 -55.66 0.07 11.93
N GLU A 15 -55.88 0.94 12.96
CA GLU A 15 -55.49 0.99 14.41
C GLU A 15 -56.59 0.64 15.50
N LYS A 16 -56.48 0.61 16.88
CA LYS A 16 -55.46 0.79 17.99
C LYS A 16 -55.94 0.29 19.42
N LEU A 17 -54.98 0.15 20.37
CA LEU A 17 -54.95 0.13 21.88
C LEU A 17 -56.17 0.49 22.81
N LEU A 18 -56.44 -0.29 23.91
CA LEU A 18 -56.33 0.10 25.36
C LEU A 18 -56.87 -0.91 26.45
N LYS A 19 -56.41 -0.72 27.71
CA LYS A 19 -56.66 -1.32 29.08
C LYS A 19 -58.07 -1.92 29.41
N LYS A 20 -58.32 -2.77 30.46
CA LYS A 20 -57.94 -2.66 31.91
C LYS A 20 -58.35 -3.90 32.81
N SER A 21 -57.56 -4.18 33.88
CA SER A 21 -57.85 -4.81 35.22
C SER A 21 -58.96 -5.87 35.51
N SER A 22 -58.53 -7.12 35.76
CA SER A 22 -58.79 -8.03 36.93
C SER A 22 -60.12 -8.10 37.73
N TYR A 23 -60.67 -9.32 37.89
CA TYR A 23 -60.99 -9.99 39.18
C TYR A 23 -61.09 -11.54 39.01
N ASP A 24 -61.01 -12.32 40.09
CA ASP A 24 -60.85 -13.80 40.09
C ASP A 24 -62.11 -14.64 39.74
N GLY A 25 -61.94 -15.90 39.30
CA GLY A 25 -63.11 -16.75 38.91
C GLY A 25 -62.98 -18.25 38.58
N VAL A 26 -61.82 -18.92 38.68
CA VAL A 26 -61.64 -20.41 38.59
C VAL A 26 -62.03 -21.14 37.27
N ASN A 27 -61.03 -21.83 36.68
CA ASN A 27 -61.06 -22.99 35.76
C ASN A 27 -62.24 -23.18 34.77
N GLY A 28 -62.07 -23.22 33.45
CA GLY A 28 -60.87 -23.06 32.61
C GLY A 28 -60.94 -23.94 31.35
N GLY A 29 -60.84 -23.36 30.14
CA GLY A 29 -60.83 -24.14 28.90
C GLY A 29 -60.84 -23.34 27.58
N ASN A 30 -60.67 -24.10 26.50
CA ASN A 30 -61.10 -23.92 25.10
C ASN A 30 -60.66 -22.68 24.28
N GLU A 31 -59.66 -22.92 23.42
CA GLU A 31 -59.76 -22.91 21.94
C GLU A 31 -60.69 -21.95 21.16
N VAL A 32 -60.09 -21.35 20.11
CA VAL A 32 -60.62 -21.14 18.73
C VAL A 32 -61.75 -20.10 18.49
N GLY A 33 -61.41 -19.04 17.73
CA GLY A 33 -61.99 -18.90 16.38
C GLY A 33 -62.65 -17.58 15.92
N ILE A 34 -62.10 -17.03 14.82
CA ILE A 34 -62.82 -16.43 13.67
C ILE A 34 -63.22 -14.92 13.73
N GLU A 35 -63.21 -14.31 12.54
CA GLU A 35 -63.27 -12.87 12.13
C GLU A 35 -64.63 -12.57 11.39
N PRO A 36 -64.91 -11.51 10.56
CA PRO A 36 -64.11 -10.36 10.04
C PRO A 36 -64.78 -8.93 9.89
N LYS A 37 -63.97 -7.95 9.42
CA LYS A 37 -64.25 -6.85 8.40
C LYS A 37 -64.72 -5.39 8.70
N ASN A 38 -63.76 -4.46 8.51
CA ASN A 38 -63.70 -3.27 7.58
C ASN A 38 -64.34 -1.85 7.82
N ASP A 39 -63.47 -0.89 8.22
CA ASP A 39 -62.82 0.21 7.43
C ASP A 39 -63.51 1.58 7.05
N LEU A 40 -62.66 2.62 6.79
CA LEU A 40 -62.83 4.02 6.27
C LEU A 40 -62.84 5.21 7.31
N LYS A 41 -62.36 6.46 7.08
CA LYS A 41 -61.34 7.09 6.15
C LYS A 41 -61.10 8.62 6.46
N GLU A 42 -59.86 9.16 6.26
CA GLU A 42 -59.47 10.60 5.95
C GLU A 42 -59.72 11.76 6.97
N CYS A 43 -59.00 12.93 7.01
CA CYS A 43 -57.76 13.45 6.37
C CYS A 43 -57.10 14.62 7.21
N PHE A 44 -55.96 15.23 6.78
CA PHE A 44 -55.15 16.21 7.57
C PHE A 44 -54.29 17.19 6.70
N GLU A 45 -54.31 18.52 6.94
CA GLU A 45 -53.46 19.60 6.29
C GLU A 45 -53.48 20.92 7.14
N LYS A 46 -52.64 21.99 7.04
CA LYS A 46 -51.30 22.29 6.42
C LYS A 46 -50.64 23.59 6.99
N ASN A 47 -49.29 23.63 6.99
CA ASN A 47 -48.30 24.71 6.71
C ASN A 47 -48.52 26.25 6.87
N LEU A 48 -47.46 26.92 7.42
CA LEU A 48 -46.91 28.29 7.14
C LEU A 48 -47.78 29.55 7.48
N GLY A 49 -47.25 30.76 7.78
CA GLY A 49 -45.87 31.22 8.11
C GLY A 49 -45.64 32.77 7.98
N SER A 50 -44.77 33.36 8.82
CA SER A 50 -44.13 34.72 8.71
C SER A 50 -44.84 36.01 9.23
N ILE A 51 -44.05 37.11 9.29
CA ILE A 51 -44.37 38.56 9.45
C ILE A 51 -44.57 39.20 10.87
N SER A 52 -43.44 39.37 11.58
CA SER A 52 -42.87 40.64 12.14
C SER A 52 -43.67 41.75 12.92
N LYS A 53 -43.01 42.19 14.02
CA LYS A 53 -42.65 43.59 14.44
C LYS A 53 -43.57 44.50 15.32
N TRP A 54 -42.89 45.20 16.25
CA TRP A 54 -43.14 46.53 16.88
C TRP A 54 -44.01 46.72 18.16
N VAL A 55 -43.34 46.64 19.31
CA VAL A 55 -43.19 47.71 20.34
C VAL A 55 -44.09 48.97 20.22
N ARG A 56 -44.93 49.27 21.25
CA ARG A 56 -44.75 50.31 22.32
C ARG A 56 -46.06 50.65 23.07
N CYS A 57 -45.98 50.97 24.38
CA CYS A 57 -46.96 51.74 25.17
C CYS A 57 -48.41 51.16 25.33
N SER A 58 -49.23 51.57 26.31
CA SER A 58 -48.99 52.13 27.65
C SER A 58 -50.27 52.09 28.51
N SER A 59 -50.11 51.84 29.82
CA SER A 59 -50.96 52.35 30.93
C SER A 59 -52.50 52.27 30.87
N SER A 60 -53.09 51.57 31.86
CA SER A 60 -53.94 52.13 32.94
C SER A 60 -55.27 51.39 33.23
N LEU A 61 -55.64 51.39 34.52
CA LEU A 61 -56.96 51.09 35.12
C LEU A 61 -57.47 49.62 34.98
N SER A 62 -58.27 49.08 35.91
CA SER A 62 -58.96 49.66 37.08
C SER A 62 -58.90 48.76 38.33
N PHE A 63 -59.11 49.35 39.52
CA PHE A 63 -59.28 48.68 40.82
C PHE A 63 -60.76 48.33 41.12
N THR A 64 -60.98 47.24 41.87
CA THR A 64 -62.02 47.03 42.91
C THR A 64 -61.54 45.88 43.80
N ASP A 65 -60.99 46.05 45.02
CA ASP A 65 -61.51 46.59 46.31
C ASP A 65 -62.61 45.78 47.01
N ASN A 66 -62.25 45.26 48.20
CA ASN A 66 -63.02 45.12 49.46
C ASN A 66 -62.08 44.42 50.50
N ASP A 67 -61.66 45.09 51.59
CA ASP A 67 -62.30 45.13 52.93
C ASP A 67 -62.18 43.81 53.76
N LYS A 68 -61.86 43.78 55.08
CA LYS A 68 -61.58 44.83 56.09
C LYS A 68 -60.91 44.27 57.38
N LEU A 69 -60.68 45.13 58.39
CA LEU A 69 -60.16 44.90 59.78
C LEU A 69 -58.66 44.51 59.95
N VAL A 70 -57.75 45.15 60.74
CA VAL A 70 -57.67 46.35 61.65
C VAL A 70 -57.46 46.09 63.17
N LYS A 71 -56.18 46.20 63.60
CA LYS A 71 -55.59 46.69 64.89
C LYS A 71 -55.86 45.99 66.25
N PHE A 72 -54.77 45.77 67.02
CA PHE A 72 -54.52 46.50 68.30
C PHE A 72 -53.01 46.62 68.67
N HIS A 73 -52.69 47.30 69.79
CA HIS A 73 -51.39 47.79 70.31
C HIS A 73 -50.67 46.82 71.31
N LEU A 74 -49.45 46.98 71.88
CA LEU A 74 -48.23 47.85 71.73
C LEU A 74 -47.05 47.28 72.60
N ARG A 75 -45.78 47.65 72.29
CA ARG A 75 -44.57 47.89 73.17
C ARG A 75 -43.28 47.83 72.28
N TYR A 76 -42.38 48.83 72.16
CA TYR A 76 -41.41 49.43 73.11
C TYR A 76 -40.20 48.51 73.43
N PHE A 77 -38.90 48.88 73.38
CA PHE A 77 -38.19 50.19 73.24
C PHE A 77 -36.70 50.05 72.74
N PHE A 78 -36.25 50.91 71.80
CA PHE A 78 -34.87 51.43 71.49
C PHE A 78 -33.57 50.58 71.26
N SER A 79 -32.63 51.26 70.56
CA SER A 79 -31.18 50.98 70.34
C SER A 79 -30.85 49.84 69.36
N ILE A 80 -29.85 49.89 68.47
CA ILE A 80 -28.60 50.70 68.40
C ILE A 80 -28.45 51.40 67.03
N ARG A 81 -27.81 52.59 66.99
CA ARG A 81 -27.53 53.35 65.75
C ARG A 81 -26.04 53.79 65.65
N LYS A 82 -25.09 52.89 65.32
CA LYS A 82 -23.70 53.30 64.97
C LYS A 82 -22.75 52.30 64.25
N THR A 83 -23.22 51.42 63.34
CA THR A 83 -22.33 50.43 62.65
C THR A 83 -22.48 50.26 61.13
N SER A 84 -23.55 50.75 60.49
CA SER A 84 -23.89 50.30 59.11
C SER A 84 -23.00 50.82 57.97
N LYS A 85 -22.23 51.91 58.13
CA LYS A 85 -21.40 52.44 57.03
C LYS A 85 -20.10 51.64 56.78
N SER A 86 -19.48 51.08 57.81
CA SER A 86 -18.25 50.28 57.65
C SER A 86 -18.55 48.95 56.94
N LEU A 87 -19.57 48.23 57.39
CA LEU A 87 -19.96 46.93 56.82
C LEU A 87 -20.36 47.01 55.35
N VAL A 88 -21.09 48.05 54.92
CA VAL A 88 -21.45 48.22 53.51
C VAL A 88 -20.22 48.55 52.65
N SER A 89 -19.29 49.38 53.14
CA SER A 89 -18.03 49.63 52.43
C SER A 89 -17.17 48.38 52.34
N LEU A 90 -17.05 47.60 53.42
CA LEU A 90 -16.28 46.37 53.44
C LEU A 90 -16.88 45.30 52.52
N TYR A 91 -18.21 45.16 52.49
CA TYR A 91 -18.91 44.22 51.60
C TYR A 91 -18.79 44.62 50.12
N LEU A 92 -18.79 45.92 49.81
CA LEU A 92 -18.51 46.43 48.46
C LEU A 92 -17.04 46.23 48.07
N SER A 93 -16.08 46.53 48.95
CA SER A 93 -14.65 46.27 48.70
C SER A 93 -14.35 44.78 48.54
N ILE A 94 -14.98 43.91 49.33
CA ILE A 94 -14.86 42.45 49.17
C ILE A 94 -15.47 42.00 47.85
N LYS A 95 -16.64 42.50 47.44
CA LYS A 95 -17.19 42.20 46.10
C LYS A 95 -16.32 42.74 44.98
N PHE A 96 -15.72 43.93 45.12
CA PHE A 96 -14.81 44.50 44.13
C PHE A 96 -13.50 43.71 44.05
N LEU A 97 -12.95 43.25 45.17
CA LEU A 97 -11.81 42.34 45.22
C LEU A 97 -12.14 40.98 44.60
N LEU A 98 -13.29 40.37 44.90
CA LEU A 98 -13.74 39.15 44.25
C LEU A 98 -13.96 39.33 42.74
N LEU A 99 -14.54 40.45 42.29
CA LEU A 99 -14.65 40.76 40.86
C LEU A 99 -13.28 40.96 40.21
N MET A 100 -12.35 41.67 40.85
CA MET A 100 -10.96 41.81 40.38
C MET A 100 -10.23 40.47 40.35
N GLN A 101 -10.50 39.57 41.29
CA GLN A 101 -9.88 38.25 41.42
C GLN A 101 -10.51 37.20 40.47
N ILE A 102 -11.75 37.41 40.04
CA ILE A 102 -12.41 36.71 38.91
C ILE A 102 -11.95 37.29 37.57
N CYS A 103 -11.63 38.60 37.51
CA CYS A 103 -11.02 39.25 36.34
C CYS A 103 -9.49 39.07 36.25
N SER A 104 -8.87 38.38 37.22
CA SER A 104 -7.46 37.95 37.17
C SER A 104 -7.29 36.77 36.20
N ASN A 105 -7.53 37.02 34.91
CA ASN A 105 -7.27 36.11 33.80
C ASN A 105 -7.79 34.67 33.99
N LEU A 106 -9.08 34.43 33.69
CA LEU A 106 -9.39 33.25 32.86
C LEU A 106 -8.81 33.50 31.46
N ALA A 107 -7.51 33.34 31.32
CA ALA A 107 -6.89 33.17 30.00
C ALA A 107 -7.36 31.82 29.47
N LYS A 108 -8.04 31.80 28.31
CA LYS A 108 -8.31 30.55 27.59
C LYS A 108 -6.98 29.79 27.44
N ALA A 109 -7.00 28.48 27.66
CA ALA A 109 -5.80 27.65 27.55
C ALA A 109 -5.26 27.55 26.11
N GLY A 110 -6.08 27.88 25.11
CA GLY A 110 -5.70 28.03 23.70
C GLY A 110 -6.21 29.33 23.05
N SER A 111 -5.92 29.48 21.77
CA SER A 111 -6.28 30.64 20.94
C SER A 111 -6.57 30.19 19.50
N ILE A 112 -7.59 30.78 18.89
CA ILE A 112 -8.09 30.38 17.56
C ILE A 112 -7.22 30.97 16.45
N VAL A 113 -6.57 30.10 15.68
CA VAL A 113 -5.74 30.46 14.53
C VAL A 113 -6.65 30.57 13.30
N SER A 114 -6.98 31.79 12.90
CA SER A 114 -7.88 32.05 11.75
C SER A 114 -7.19 32.00 10.39
N SER A 115 -5.88 32.24 10.35
CA SER A 115 -5.02 32.13 9.19
C SER A 115 -3.61 31.78 9.64
N ILE A 116 -2.89 30.93 8.91
CA ILE A 116 -1.52 30.54 9.25
C ILE A 116 -0.58 30.76 8.06
N PRO A 117 0.64 31.31 8.26
CA PRO A 117 1.57 31.53 7.16
C PRO A 117 1.89 30.26 6.38
N GLY A 118 2.08 30.39 5.07
CA GLY A 118 2.22 29.26 4.14
C GLY A 118 0.89 28.71 3.62
N PHE A 119 -0.24 28.88 4.32
CA PHE A 119 -1.57 28.54 3.77
C PHE A 119 -2.19 29.74 3.04
N GLN A 120 -2.89 29.49 1.93
CA GLN A 120 -3.49 30.57 1.13
C GLN A 120 -4.88 30.96 1.64
N GLY A 121 -4.95 32.04 2.42
CA GLY A 121 -6.21 32.62 2.93
C GLY A 121 -6.58 32.15 4.34
N PRO A 122 -7.83 32.36 4.78
CA PRO A 122 -8.29 31.84 6.07
C PRO A 122 -8.38 30.31 6.05
N LEU A 123 -8.19 29.69 7.22
CA LEU A 123 -8.33 28.24 7.35
C LEU A 123 -9.80 27.82 7.16
N PRO A 124 -10.10 26.78 6.37
CA PRO A 124 -11.48 26.27 6.17
C PRO A 124 -11.94 25.33 7.29
N PHE A 125 -11.18 25.24 8.38
CA PHE A 125 -11.43 24.47 9.60
C PHE A 125 -10.99 25.28 10.82
N GLU A 126 -11.58 25.01 11.98
CA GLU A 126 -11.23 25.70 13.23
C GLU A 126 -10.00 25.01 13.86
N LEU A 127 -8.87 25.74 13.88
CA LEU A 127 -7.63 25.38 14.58
C LEU A 127 -7.53 26.20 15.88
N GLU A 128 -7.41 25.54 17.02
CA GLU A 128 -7.00 26.16 18.29
C GLU A 128 -5.60 25.66 18.67
N THR A 129 -4.70 26.56 19.08
CA THR A 129 -3.38 26.17 19.63
C THR A 129 -3.23 26.70 21.04
N GLY A 130 -2.53 25.95 21.90
CA GLY A 130 -2.51 26.29 23.32
C GLY A 130 -1.53 25.52 24.17
N TYR A 131 -1.53 25.83 25.47
CA TYR A 131 -0.61 25.30 26.46
C TYR A 131 -1.34 24.94 27.75
N ILE A 132 -1.23 23.67 28.18
CA ILE A 132 -1.79 23.20 29.45
C ILE A 132 -0.66 22.82 30.41
N GLY A 133 -0.77 23.26 31.66
CA GLY A 133 0.15 22.91 32.73
C GLY A 133 -0.18 21.57 33.38
N VAL A 134 0.82 20.75 33.65
CA VAL A 134 0.66 19.39 34.21
C VAL A 134 1.73 19.04 35.23
N GLY A 135 1.40 18.17 36.18
CA GLY A 135 2.12 17.92 37.43
C GLY A 135 1.78 18.96 38.52
N GLU A 136 2.08 18.61 39.78
CA GLU A 136 1.67 19.38 40.97
C GLU A 136 2.13 20.86 40.98
N SER A 137 3.26 21.18 40.34
CA SER A 137 3.79 22.55 40.21
C SER A 137 3.44 23.23 38.87
N GLU A 138 2.79 22.50 37.96
CA GLU A 138 2.60 22.86 36.55
C GLU A 138 3.89 23.30 35.83
N ASP A 139 5.06 22.84 36.29
CA ASP A 139 6.34 23.17 35.64
C ASP A 139 6.48 22.54 34.25
N VAL A 140 5.74 21.49 33.94
CA VAL A 140 5.59 21.00 32.56
C VAL A 140 4.45 21.75 31.89
N GLN A 141 4.70 22.25 30.68
CA GLN A 141 3.75 22.95 29.83
C GLN A 141 3.67 22.22 28.49
N LEU A 142 2.59 21.46 28.29
CA LEU A 142 2.36 20.72 27.05
C LEU A 142 1.65 21.62 26.03
N PHE A 143 2.26 21.78 24.86
CA PHE A 143 1.68 22.44 23.70
C PHE A 143 0.75 21.50 22.93
N TYR A 144 -0.32 22.04 22.37
CA TYR A 144 -1.24 21.28 21.53
C TYR A 144 -1.75 22.05 20.32
N TYR A 145 -2.14 21.29 19.30
CA TYR A 145 -2.93 21.73 18.16
C TYR A 145 -4.27 20.98 18.23
N PHE A 146 -5.39 21.70 18.28
CA PHE A 146 -6.73 21.13 18.21
C PHE A 146 -7.37 21.49 16.89
N ILE A 147 -7.84 20.49 16.14
CA ILE A 147 -8.67 20.68 14.95
C ILE A 147 -10.08 20.20 15.25
N LYS A 148 -11.06 21.07 15.04
CA LYS A 148 -12.49 20.77 15.17
C LYS A 148 -12.98 19.94 13.97
N SER A 149 -13.93 19.03 14.19
CA SER A 149 -14.50 18.21 13.12
C SER A 149 -15.11 19.05 11.99
N GLU A 150 -14.84 18.66 10.75
CA GLU A 150 -15.43 19.23 9.52
C GLU A 150 -16.88 18.78 9.30
N SER A 151 -17.40 17.81 10.06
CA SER A 151 -18.79 17.32 9.95
C SER A 151 -19.73 17.90 11.02
N ASN A 152 -19.87 17.29 12.20
CA ASN A 152 -20.67 17.83 13.30
C ASN A 152 -19.90 17.73 14.64
N PRO A 153 -19.10 18.74 15.02
CA PRO A 153 -18.25 18.67 16.20
C PRO A 153 -18.98 18.51 17.54
N GLU A 154 -20.30 18.78 17.61
CA GLU A 154 -21.13 18.53 18.80
C GLU A 154 -21.40 17.03 19.06
N THR A 155 -21.27 16.18 18.03
CA THR A 155 -21.57 14.73 18.13
C THR A 155 -20.43 13.83 17.66
N ASP A 156 -19.54 14.35 16.83
CA ASP A 156 -18.41 13.60 16.30
C ASP A 156 -17.38 13.28 17.40
N PRO A 157 -16.71 12.13 17.36
CA PRO A 157 -15.77 11.75 18.41
C PRO A 157 -14.61 12.73 18.62
N LEU A 158 -14.15 12.83 19.86
CA LEU A 158 -12.90 13.51 20.23
C LEU A 158 -11.76 12.48 20.22
N LEU A 159 -10.71 12.74 19.44
CA LEU A 159 -9.53 11.89 19.31
C LEU A 159 -8.29 12.60 19.86
N LEU A 160 -7.70 12.07 20.92
CA LEU A 160 -6.35 12.45 21.35
C LEU A 160 -5.32 11.68 20.50
N TRP A 161 -4.50 12.35 19.69
CA TRP A 161 -3.46 11.71 18.86
C TRP A 161 -2.05 11.88 19.44
N LEU A 162 -1.36 10.75 19.60
CA LEU A 162 -0.02 10.64 20.19
C LEU A 162 0.98 10.08 19.16
N THR A 163 1.69 10.98 18.48
CA THR A 163 2.83 10.62 17.62
C THR A 163 3.94 9.92 18.43
N GLY A 164 4.66 9.00 17.79
CA GLY A 164 5.70 8.18 18.42
C GLY A 164 7.05 8.85 18.69
N GLY A 165 8.14 8.11 18.43
CA GLY A 165 9.51 8.51 18.79
C GLY A 165 10.15 7.59 19.84
N PRO A 166 10.26 7.98 21.12
CA PRO A 166 9.67 9.15 21.76
C PRO A 166 10.36 10.46 21.33
N GLY A 167 9.76 11.60 21.65
CA GLY A 167 10.33 12.92 21.38
C GLY A 167 9.92 13.56 20.05
N CYS A 168 8.99 12.95 19.30
CA CYS A 168 8.56 13.47 18.00
C CYS A 168 7.31 14.34 18.11
N SER A 169 7.35 15.54 17.52
CA SER A 169 6.26 16.50 17.53
C SER A 169 5.03 15.95 16.81
N SER A 170 3.88 16.14 17.46
CA SER A 170 2.54 15.79 17.03
C SER A 170 2.08 16.55 15.78
N PHE A 171 2.78 17.64 15.44
CA PHE A 171 2.70 18.28 14.12
C PHE A 171 3.02 17.30 12.99
N SER A 172 3.75 16.21 13.24
CA SER A 172 3.92 15.11 12.28
C SER A 172 2.57 14.47 11.90
N GLY A 173 1.79 14.08 12.91
CA GLY A 173 0.44 13.54 12.72
C GLY A 173 -0.51 14.53 12.05
N LEU A 174 -0.34 15.82 12.31
CA LEU A 174 -1.14 16.90 11.74
C LEU A 174 -0.80 17.15 10.25
N ALA A 175 0.48 17.20 9.89
CA ALA A 175 0.94 17.68 8.57
C ALA A 175 1.36 16.59 7.57
N TYR A 176 1.55 15.33 8.00
CA TYR A 176 1.95 14.22 7.12
C TYR A 176 1.01 13.02 7.16
N GLU A 177 0.27 12.81 8.26
CA GLU A 177 -0.50 11.58 8.49
C GLU A 177 -2.01 11.77 8.36
N ILE A 178 -2.65 12.40 9.36
CA ILE A 178 -4.12 12.38 9.55
C ILE A 178 -4.78 13.75 9.63
N GLY A 179 -4.03 14.83 9.85
CA GLY A 179 -4.57 16.20 9.94
C GLY A 179 -4.95 16.84 8.59
N PRO A 180 -5.55 18.05 8.62
CA PRO A 180 -6.26 18.64 7.48
C PRO A 180 -5.37 19.33 6.44
N ILE A 181 -4.07 19.44 6.71
CA ILE A 181 -3.08 20.13 5.89
C ILE A 181 -1.87 19.23 5.63
N LYS A 182 -1.11 19.59 4.60
CA LYS A 182 0.20 19.02 4.26
C LYS A 182 1.03 20.04 3.49
N PHE A 183 2.34 19.83 3.40
CA PHE A 183 3.19 20.69 2.59
C PHE A 183 3.00 20.44 1.08
N GLU A 184 3.21 21.49 0.28
CA GLU A 184 3.29 21.39 -1.18
C GLU A 184 4.58 20.64 -1.58
N PRO A 185 4.53 19.63 -2.49
CA PRO A 185 5.61 18.65 -2.65
C PRO A 185 6.79 19.10 -3.56
N PHE A 186 7.32 20.30 -3.33
CA PHE A 186 8.52 20.83 -4.01
C PHE A 186 9.73 20.93 -3.06
N LEU A 187 10.94 20.89 -3.61
CA LEU A 187 12.15 21.19 -2.84
C LEU A 187 12.10 22.63 -2.30
N TYR A 188 12.69 22.83 -1.12
CA TYR A 188 12.81 24.13 -0.48
C TYR A 188 13.65 25.10 -1.34
N ASP A 189 13.02 26.18 -1.80
CA ASP A 189 13.61 27.22 -2.64
C ASP A 189 14.18 28.41 -1.85
N GLY A 190 14.05 28.38 -0.52
CA GLY A 190 14.39 29.48 0.39
C GLY A 190 13.20 30.34 0.82
N SER A 191 12.01 30.12 0.25
CA SER A 191 10.76 30.78 0.68
C SER A 191 10.04 29.98 1.78
N LEU A 192 9.11 30.63 2.49
CA LEU A 192 8.30 29.96 3.51
C LEU A 192 7.51 28.79 2.91
N PRO A 193 7.64 27.55 3.42
CA PRO A 193 6.99 26.39 2.82
C PRO A 193 5.46 26.52 2.79
N LYS A 194 4.87 26.20 1.63
CA LYS A 194 3.42 26.31 1.42
C LYS A 194 2.67 25.11 1.99
N LEU A 195 1.47 25.37 2.49
CA LEU A 195 0.52 24.40 3.01
C LEU A 195 -0.71 24.30 2.10
N ILE A 196 -1.11 23.06 1.81
CA ILE A 196 -2.29 22.71 1.02
C ILE A 196 -3.16 21.71 1.79
N LEU A 197 -4.44 21.58 1.41
CA LEU A 197 -5.37 20.71 2.11
C LEU A 197 -5.06 19.21 1.90
N ASN A 198 -5.32 18.42 2.94
CA ASN A 198 -5.33 16.96 2.90
C ASN A 198 -6.77 16.44 2.65
N PRO A 199 -7.09 15.89 1.47
CA PRO A 199 -8.43 15.39 1.18
C PRO A 199 -8.80 14.13 1.97
N TYR A 200 -7.82 13.44 2.58
CA TYR A 200 -8.01 12.20 3.34
C TYR A 200 -7.94 12.39 4.87
N SER A 201 -8.00 13.64 5.35
CA SER A 201 -7.89 13.92 6.77
C SER A 201 -9.00 13.26 7.61
N TRP A 202 -8.62 12.80 8.80
CA TRP A 202 -9.53 12.21 9.77
C TRP A 202 -10.39 13.28 10.47
N THR A 203 -10.11 14.57 10.28
CA THR A 203 -10.97 15.68 10.76
C THR A 203 -12.34 15.70 10.06
N LYS A 204 -12.51 14.92 8.98
CA LYS A 204 -13.80 14.67 8.29
C LYS A 204 -14.74 13.71 9.01
N VAL A 205 -14.37 13.26 10.22
CA VAL A 205 -15.15 12.34 11.08
C VAL A 205 -14.97 12.56 12.59
N ALA A 206 -14.05 13.43 13.03
CA ALA A 206 -13.65 13.56 14.42
C ALA A 206 -13.04 14.95 14.68
N SER A 207 -13.16 15.44 15.91
CA SER A 207 -12.31 16.55 16.39
C SER A 207 -11.03 15.94 16.99
N ILE A 208 -9.86 16.48 16.68
CA ILE A 208 -8.57 15.84 16.98
C ILE A 208 -7.66 16.79 17.77
N ILE A 209 -7.15 16.33 18.92
CA ILE A 209 -6.10 17.02 19.69
C ILE A 209 -4.76 16.33 19.41
N PHE A 210 -3.82 17.06 18.82
CA PHE A 210 -2.43 16.66 18.65
C PHE A 210 -1.61 17.30 19.78
N VAL A 211 -0.90 16.51 20.59
CA VAL A 211 -0.14 17.00 21.76
C VAL A 211 1.35 16.73 21.59
N ASP A 212 2.18 17.77 21.69
CA ASP A 212 3.63 17.62 21.68
C ASP A 212 4.09 17.01 23.01
N GLN A 213 4.44 15.72 23.00
CA GLN A 213 4.86 14.95 24.18
C GLN A 213 6.09 14.08 23.87
N PRO A 214 6.90 13.69 24.87
CA PRO A 214 6.92 14.23 26.25
C PRO A 214 7.38 15.70 26.28
N VAL A 215 7.53 16.26 27.47
CA VAL A 215 8.10 17.61 27.65
C VAL A 215 9.47 17.78 26.95
N GLY A 216 9.68 18.90 26.24
CA GLY A 216 10.85 19.14 25.39
C GLY A 216 10.68 18.67 23.93
N THR A 217 9.58 18.00 23.60
CA THR A 217 9.14 17.75 22.22
C THR A 217 8.55 19.03 21.61
N GLY A 218 8.95 19.36 20.37
CA GLY A 218 8.36 20.45 19.60
C GLY A 218 8.31 21.77 20.37
N PHE A 219 7.11 22.28 20.64
CA PHE A 219 6.91 23.52 21.41
C PHE A 219 6.56 23.30 22.91
N SER A 220 6.55 22.06 23.41
CA SER A 220 6.32 21.72 24.81
C SER A 220 7.58 21.89 25.66
N TYR A 221 7.46 22.47 26.86
CA TYR A 221 8.63 22.91 27.63
C TYR A 221 8.50 22.73 29.14
N ALA A 222 9.66 22.74 29.81
CA ALA A 222 9.79 22.66 31.26
C ALA A 222 10.23 24.01 31.84
N ARG A 223 9.57 24.48 32.89
CA ARG A 223 9.94 25.69 33.65
C ARG A 223 11.17 25.47 34.56
N THR A 224 11.48 24.21 34.88
CA THR A 224 12.63 23.82 35.72
C THR A 224 13.34 22.58 35.18
N ALA A 225 14.65 22.47 35.37
CA ALA A 225 15.46 21.34 34.87
C ALA A 225 15.09 19.96 35.44
N ARG A 226 14.37 19.91 36.57
CA ARG A 226 13.80 18.67 37.14
C ARG A 226 12.47 18.29 36.48
N ALA A 227 11.72 19.26 35.94
CA ALA A 227 10.46 18.99 35.28
C ALA A 227 10.65 18.32 33.91
N SER A 228 11.79 18.58 33.24
CA SER A 228 12.20 17.98 31.97
C SER A 228 12.56 16.48 32.02
N ASP A 229 12.84 15.90 33.19
CA ASP A 229 13.05 14.46 33.32
C ASP A 229 11.71 13.72 33.16
N SER A 230 11.57 12.86 32.15
CA SER A 230 10.31 12.16 31.85
C SER A 230 10.46 10.63 31.83
N THR A 231 9.34 9.94 32.04
CA THR A 231 9.25 8.47 32.00
C THR A 231 7.90 8.05 31.44
N SER A 232 7.81 6.88 30.79
CA SER A 232 6.56 6.41 30.16
C SER A 232 5.32 6.40 31.07
N LEU A 233 5.48 6.18 32.39
CA LEU A 233 4.39 6.32 33.35
C LEU A 233 4.05 7.80 33.65
N LYS A 234 5.04 8.60 34.07
CA LYS A 234 4.87 10.04 34.35
C LYS A 234 4.22 10.78 33.17
N ASP A 235 4.65 10.45 31.96
CA ASP A 235 4.17 11.03 30.71
C ASP A 235 2.72 10.64 30.41
N SER A 236 2.35 9.39 30.68
CA SER A 236 0.96 8.92 30.58
C SER A 236 0.05 9.59 31.62
N ASP A 237 0.52 9.76 32.86
CA ASP A 237 -0.20 10.49 33.91
C ASP A 237 -0.38 11.97 33.53
N GLN A 238 0.66 12.60 32.97
CA GLN A 238 0.61 13.98 32.47
C GLN A 238 -0.33 14.14 31.27
N LEU A 239 -0.41 13.17 30.36
CA LEU A 239 -1.38 13.16 29.25
C LEU A 239 -2.83 12.95 29.71
N TYR A 240 -3.05 12.16 30.76
CA TYR A 240 -4.36 12.02 31.39
C TYR A 240 -4.79 13.31 32.12
N GLU A 241 -3.88 13.96 32.84
CA GLU A 241 -4.12 15.27 33.47
C GLU A 241 -4.40 16.36 32.41
N PHE A 242 -3.60 16.39 31.34
CA PHE A 242 -3.76 17.28 30.19
C PHE A 242 -5.19 17.19 29.63
N LEU A 243 -5.66 15.98 29.30
CA LEU A 243 -6.97 15.80 28.67
C LEU A 243 -8.11 16.23 29.61
N ARG A 244 -7.98 15.98 30.91
CA ARG A 244 -8.96 16.44 31.91
C ARG A 244 -9.00 17.96 32.05
N LYS A 245 -7.85 18.64 32.09
CA LYS A 245 -7.79 20.10 32.10
C LYS A 245 -8.35 20.68 30.80
N TRP A 246 -7.99 20.11 29.66
CA TRP A 246 -8.52 20.51 28.36
C TRP A 246 -10.05 20.43 28.31
N LEU A 247 -10.65 19.34 28.80
CA LEU A 247 -12.11 19.17 28.87
C LEU A 247 -12.81 20.12 29.87
N ILE A 248 -12.11 20.60 30.91
CA ILE A 248 -12.64 21.64 31.81
C ILE A 248 -12.69 22.99 31.09
N ASP A 249 -11.69 23.31 30.28
CA ASP A 249 -11.65 24.54 29.47
C ASP A 249 -12.55 24.46 28.21
N HIS A 250 -12.90 23.25 27.77
CA HIS A 250 -13.69 22.95 26.57
C HIS A 250 -14.94 22.10 26.91
N PRO A 251 -15.88 22.63 27.71
CA PRO A 251 -17.01 21.86 28.25
C PRO A 251 -17.94 21.28 27.18
N ASP A 252 -18.01 21.92 26.00
CA ASP A 252 -18.81 21.47 24.86
C ASP A 252 -18.41 20.06 24.37
N PHE A 253 -17.18 19.61 24.65
CA PHE A 253 -16.67 18.29 24.25
C PHE A 253 -16.79 17.20 25.32
N ILE A 254 -17.29 17.52 26.53
CA ILE A 254 -17.44 16.52 27.63
C ILE A 254 -18.42 15.40 27.25
N SER A 255 -19.43 15.70 26.44
CA SER A 255 -20.41 14.72 25.94
C SER A 255 -19.95 13.89 24.75
N ASN A 256 -18.80 14.20 24.14
CA ASN A 256 -18.38 13.56 22.89
C ASN A 256 -17.81 12.16 23.15
N PRO A 257 -18.02 11.19 22.24
CA PRO A 257 -17.37 9.89 22.33
C PRO A 257 -15.84 10.06 22.26
N VAL A 258 -15.09 9.63 23.27
CA VAL A 258 -13.64 9.84 23.32
C VAL A 258 -12.87 8.61 22.85
N TYR A 259 -11.82 8.84 22.07
CA TYR A 259 -10.84 7.85 21.66
C TYR A 259 -9.41 8.35 21.92
N VAL A 260 -8.49 7.44 22.23
CA VAL A 260 -7.05 7.71 22.30
C VAL A 260 -6.37 7.00 21.13
N GLY A 261 -5.59 7.71 20.35
CA GLY A 261 -4.93 7.24 19.13
C GLY A 261 -3.43 7.53 19.13
N GLY A 262 -2.66 6.77 18.36
CA GLY A 262 -1.25 7.04 18.17
C GLY A 262 -0.52 5.98 17.35
N ASP A 263 0.71 6.29 16.99
CA ASP A 263 1.59 5.49 16.14
C ASP A 263 2.90 5.11 16.86
N SER A 264 3.56 4.05 16.40
CA SER A 264 4.95 3.74 16.77
C SER A 264 5.14 3.64 18.30
N TYR A 265 5.92 4.55 18.89
CA TYR A 265 6.10 4.65 20.35
C TYR A 265 4.83 5.07 21.10
N GLY A 266 3.92 5.81 20.47
CA GLY A 266 2.59 6.11 20.99
C GLY A 266 1.78 4.84 21.28
N GLY A 267 2.06 3.72 20.60
CA GLY A 267 1.53 2.40 20.94
C GLY A 267 1.81 1.97 22.40
N LEU A 268 2.88 2.47 23.03
CA LEU A 268 3.13 2.28 24.46
C LEU A 268 2.23 3.16 25.34
N LEU A 269 2.01 4.42 24.96
CA LEU A 269 1.33 5.42 25.81
C LEU A 269 -0.19 5.29 25.71
N VAL A 270 -0.73 5.05 24.51
CA VAL A 270 -2.17 4.97 24.22
C VAL A 270 -2.91 3.97 25.14
N PRO A 271 -2.43 2.73 25.40
CA PRO A 271 -3.08 1.80 26.32
C PRO A 271 -2.97 2.22 27.80
N ILE A 272 -1.88 2.89 28.19
CA ILE A 272 -1.70 3.37 29.57
C ILE A 272 -2.65 4.53 29.84
N VAL A 273 -2.65 5.56 28.98
CA VAL A 273 -3.57 6.71 29.05
C VAL A 273 -5.03 6.26 29.01
N SER A 274 -5.37 5.31 28.13
CA SER A 274 -6.72 4.72 28.08
C SER A 274 -7.11 4.02 29.39
N GLN A 275 -6.19 3.32 30.05
CA GLN A 275 -6.47 2.69 31.34
C GLN A 275 -6.55 3.71 32.48
N LEU A 276 -5.75 4.79 32.47
CA LEU A 276 -5.85 5.88 33.44
C LEU A 276 -7.22 6.58 33.36
N ILE A 277 -7.68 6.91 32.15
CA ILE A 277 -9.03 7.45 31.89
C ILE A 277 -10.11 6.48 32.42
N SER A 278 -9.98 5.19 32.10
CA SER A 278 -10.94 4.18 32.55
C SER A 278 -11.01 4.05 34.08
N ASN A 279 -9.86 3.97 34.75
CA ASN A 279 -9.78 3.87 36.21
C ASN A 279 -10.31 5.15 36.89
N GLY A 280 -10.04 6.33 36.31
CA GLY A 280 -10.57 7.61 36.80
C GLY A 280 -12.09 7.69 36.74
N ASN A 281 -12.68 7.24 35.63
CA ASN A 281 -14.13 7.13 35.47
C ASN A 281 -14.78 6.17 36.48
N GLU A 282 -14.10 5.07 36.85
CA GLU A 282 -14.61 4.09 37.82
C GLU A 282 -14.62 4.63 39.26
N VAL A 283 -13.63 5.46 39.64
CA VAL A 283 -13.57 6.07 40.98
C VAL A 283 -14.22 7.46 41.06
N GLY A 284 -14.95 7.88 40.01
CA GLY A 284 -15.77 9.09 40.01
C GLY A 284 -14.99 10.40 39.83
N ILE A 285 -13.88 10.40 39.10
CA ILE A 285 -13.11 11.61 38.82
C ILE A 285 -13.76 12.42 37.69
N GLU A 286 -14.14 13.66 37.97
CA GLU A 286 -14.70 14.60 36.98
C GLU A 286 -13.61 15.41 36.24
N PRO A 287 -13.86 15.91 35.01
CA PRO A 287 -15.02 15.58 34.18
C PRO A 287 -14.94 14.13 33.70
N LYS A 288 -16.05 13.39 33.81
CA LYS A 288 -16.14 12.01 33.33
C LYS A 288 -15.95 11.97 31.80
N ILE A 289 -15.01 11.13 31.35
CA ILE A 289 -14.61 11.05 29.93
C ILE A 289 -15.31 9.86 29.27
N ASP A 290 -16.11 10.08 28.22
CA ASP A 290 -16.87 9.01 27.55
C ASP A 290 -16.02 8.16 26.58
N LEU A 291 -14.95 7.55 27.12
CA LEU A 291 -14.02 6.68 26.41
C LEU A 291 -14.74 5.50 25.76
N LYS A 292 -14.67 5.39 24.43
CA LYS A 292 -15.22 4.25 23.67
C LYS A 292 -14.18 3.20 23.35
N GLY A 293 -12.92 3.60 23.18
CA GLY A 293 -11.85 2.72 22.74
C GLY A 293 -10.58 3.45 22.35
N TYR A 294 -9.68 2.74 21.70
CA TYR A 294 -8.37 3.28 21.31
C TYR A 294 -7.86 2.72 19.98
N VAL A 295 -6.90 3.41 19.38
CA VAL A 295 -6.32 3.11 18.07
C VAL A 295 -4.80 3.11 18.17
N VAL A 296 -4.12 2.07 17.69
CA VAL A 296 -2.64 2.00 17.71
C VAL A 296 -2.07 1.51 16.37
N GLY A 297 -1.26 2.36 15.73
CA GLY A 297 -0.54 2.07 14.50
C GLY A 297 0.90 1.62 14.76
N ASN A 298 1.36 0.57 14.06
CA ASN A 298 2.71 0.00 14.13
C ASN A 298 3.30 -0.04 15.57
N PRO A 299 2.58 -0.60 16.57
CA PRO A 299 2.81 -0.23 17.97
C PRO A 299 4.01 -0.92 18.62
N GLY A 300 4.94 -0.12 19.15
CA GLY A 300 6.14 -0.54 19.88
C GLY A 300 5.86 -1.01 21.31
N ASN A 301 5.01 -2.03 21.43
CA ASN A 301 4.41 -2.52 22.67
C ASN A 301 5.37 -3.21 23.64
N THR A 302 6.47 -3.82 23.18
CA THR A 302 7.39 -4.62 24.02
C THR A 302 8.86 -4.28 23.73
N ILE A 303 9.79 -4.74 24.57
CA ILE A 303 11.24 -4.66 24.24
C ILE A 303 11.58 -5.65 23.11
N SER A 304 10.88 -6.78 23.06
CA SER A 304 11.10 -7.91 22.14
C SER A 304 10.64 -7.68 20.71
N ASP A 305 9.84 -6.64 20.40
CA ASP A 305 9.28 -6.42 19.06
C ASP A 305 10.38 -6.32 17.98
N ARG A 306 11.54 -5.76 18.33
CA ARG A 306 12.69 -5.64 17.43
C ARG A 306 13.32 -6.99 17.03
N ASN A 307 13.09 -8.07 17.79
CA ASN A 307 13.57 -9.40 17.41
C ASN A 307 12.83 -9.97 16.18
N TYR A 308 11.64 -9.44 15.85
CA TYR A 308 10.90 -9.82 14.65
C TYR A 308 11.44 -9.20 13.34
N ARG A 309 12.40 -8.28 13.41
CA ARG A 309 13.01 -7.66 12.21
C ARG A 309 13.82 -8.65 11.36
N ILE A 310 14.37 -9.71 11.96
CA ILE A 310 15.12 -10.76 11.27
C ILE A 310 14.20 -11.73 10.50
N PRO A 311 13.16 -12.35 11.10
CA PRO A 311 12.20 -13.15 10.32
C PRO A 311 11.40 -12.32 9.31
N PHE A 312 11.13 -11.04 9.58
CA PHE A 312 10.55 -10.11 8.60
C PHE A 312 11.45 -9.93 7.38
N ALA A 313 12.73 -9.62 7.58
CA ALA A 313 13.70 -9.45 6.50
C ALA A 313 13.96 -10.76 5.72
N HIS A 314 13.81 -11.93 6.34
CA HIS A 314 13.88 -13.23 5.66
C HIS A 314 12.64 -13.49 4.80
N GLY A 315 11.43 -13.28 5.35
CA GLY A 315 10.17 -13.42 4.60
C GLY A 315 10.08 -12.53 3.36
N LEU A 316 10.76 -11.37 3.40
CA LEU A 316 10.83 -10.39 2.32
C LEU A 316 12.09 -10.53 1.43
N GLY A 317 12.81 -11.65 1.52
CA GLY A 317 13.96 -11.96 0.65
C GLY A 317 15.18 -11.04 0.80
N LEU A 318 15.24 -10.21 1.85
CA LEU A 318 16.32 -9.24 2.06
C LEU A 318 17.58 -9.91 2.64
N ILE A 319 17.42 -11.07 3.29
CA ILE A 319 18.51 -11.96 3.74
C ILE A 319 18.27 -13.38 3.25
N SER A 320 19.35 -14.12 2.97
CA SER A 320 19.26 -15.50 2.49
C SER A 320 18.94 -16.50 3.61
N ASP A 321 18.44 -17.68 3.21
CA ASP A 321 18.17 -18.81 4.10
C ASP A 321 19.35 -19.15 5.01
N GLU A 322 20.58 -19.17 4.48
CA GLU A 322 21.75 -19.59 5.26
C GLU A 322 22.09 -18.58 6.37
N LEU A 323 21.90 -17.28 6.11
CA LEU A 323 22.06 -16.25 7.13
C LEU A 323 20.92 -16.28 8.15
N TYR A 324 19.67 -16.48 7.72
CA TYR A 324 18.54 -16.59 8.63
C TYR A 324 18.65 -17.82 9.56
N GLN A 325 19.08 -18.96 9.02
CA GLN A 325 19.38 -20.16 9.80
C GLN A 325 20.54 -19.90 10.78
N SER A 326 21.65 -19.32 10.31
CA SER A 326 22.82 -18.99 11.16
C SER A 326 22.45 -18.03 12.30
N LEU A 327 21.62 -17.02 12.04
CA LEU A 327 21.05 -16.12 13.05
C LEU A 327 20.20 -16.89 14.06
N THR A 328 19.27 -17.72 13.59
CA THR A 328 18.36 -18.50 14.43
C THR A 328 19.12 -19.42 15.39
N ASP A 329 20.08 -20.20 14.88
CA ASP A 329 20.84 -21.18 15.67
C ASP A 329 21.78 -20.51 16.69
N SER A 330 22.46 -19.43 16.29
CA SER A 330 23.44 -18.75 17.15
C SER A 330 22.80 -17.81 18.18
N CYS A 331 21.70 -17.12 17.84
CA CYS A 331 21.05 -16.13 18.70
C CYS A 331 19.82 -16.64 19.44
N LYS A 332 19.23 -17.77 19.00
CA LYS A 332 18.06 -18.41 19.64
C LYS A 332 16.85 -17.47 19.85
N GLY A 333 16.67 -16.52 18.93
CA GLY A 333 15.57 -15.55 18.94
C GLY A 333 15.82 -14.25 19.74
N GLU A 334 16.94 -14.11 20.45
CA GLU A 334 17.33 -12.84 21.11
C GLU A 334 18.43 -12.14 20.30
N TYR A 335 18.02 -11.15 19.51
CA TYR A 335 18.88 -10.40 18.57
C TYR A 335 19.14 -8.96 19.02
N GLN A 336 18.62 -8.53 20.17
CA GLN A 336 18.87 -7.19 20.74
C GLN A 336 19.78 -7.26 21.96
N ARG A 337 19.47 -8.16 22.91
CA ARG A 337 20.21 -8.30 24.18
C ARG A 337 21.17 -9.49 24.11
N ILE A 338 22.00 -9.47 23.06
CA ILE A 338 22.99 -10.52 22.78
C ILE A 338 24.05 -10.54 23.89
N ASP A 339 24.33 -11.72 24.42
CA ASP A 339 25.43 -11.95 25.36
C ASP A 339 26.77 -11.53 24.71
N PRO A 340 27.58 -10.65 25.33
CA PRO A 340 28.87 -10.21 24.79
C PRO A 340 29.86 -11.35 24.49
N SER A 341 29.71 -12.52 25.13
CA SER A 341 30.51 -13.73 24.86
C SER A 341 30.05 -14.51 23.62
N ASN A 342 28.81 -14.32 23.14
CA ASN A 342 28.26 -14.99 21.97
C ASN A 342 28.75 -14.34 20.66
N ALA A 343 30.05 -14.50 20.39
CA ALA A 343 30.72 -13.93 19.22
C ALA A 343 30.06 -14.34 17.88
N LEU A 344 29.51 -15.55 17.79
CA LEU A 344 28.80 -16.02 16.58
C LEU A 344 27.52 -15.22 16.33
N CYS A 345 26.66 -15.07 17.33
CA CYS A 345 25.46 -14.24 17.19
C CYS A 345 25.81 -12.78 16.86
N LEU A 346 26.81 -12.21 17.55
CA LEU A 346 27.30 -10.85 17.26
C LEU A 346 27.81 -10.71 15.82
N GLN A 347 28.51 -11.71 15.28
CA GLN A 347 28.99 -11.75 13.90
C GLN A 347 27.84 -11.85 12.89
N HIS A 348 26.87 -12.73 13.11
CA HIS A 348 25.71 -12.89 12.22
C HIS A 348 24.80 -11.66 12.25
N VAL A 349 24.54 -11.07 13.42
CA VAL A 349 23.77 -9.82 13.55
C VAL A 349 24.53 -8.63 12.95
N LYS A 350 25.87 -8.60 13.01
CA LYS A 350 26.67 -7.61 12.26
C LYS A 350 26.50 -7.77 10.75
N ARG A 351 26.55 -8.99 10.22
CA ARG A 351 26.33 -9.28 8.78
C ARG A 351 24.93 -8.90 8.32
N TYR A 352 23.91 -9.19 9.13
CA TYR A 352 22.52 -8.74 8.93
C TYR A 352 22.42 -7.21 8.82
N ASN A 353 22.98 -6.48 9.80
CA ASN A 353 22.98 -5.01 9.79
C ASN A 353 23.70 -4.44 8.56
N GLN A 354 24.80 -5.05 8.12
CA GLN A 354 25.50 -4.64 6.89
C GLN A 354 24.65 -4.85 5.63
N LEU A 355 23.82 -5.91 5.57
CA LEU A 355 22.97 -6.23 4.43
C LEU A 355 21.70 -5.38 4.31
N LEU A 356 21.28 -4.71 5.38
CA LEU A 356 20.10 -3.83 5.40
C LEU A 356 20.44 -2.34 5.48
N SER A 357 21.73 -1.99 5.52
CA SER A 357 22.23 -0.61 5.62
C SER A 357 21.71 0.36 4.55
N GLY A 358 21.33 -0.13 3.37
CA GLY A 358 20.78 0.64 2.26
C GLY A 358 19.27 0.50 2.07
N VAL A 359 18.54 -0.10 3.03
CA VAL A 359 17.09 -0.29 2.99
C VAL A 359 16.42 0.69 3.95
N ASN A 360 15.45 1.47 3.46
CA ASN A 360 14.64 2.33 4.33
C ASN A 360 13.82 1.46 5.31
N PRO A 361 14.03 1.56 6.64
CA PRO A 361 13.33 0.69 7.57
C PRO A 361 11.87 1.09 7.78
N ALA A 362 11.47 2.34 7.51
CA ALA A 362 10.09 2.81 7.71
C ALA A 362 9.14 2.36 6.59
N HIS A 363 9.66 2.13 5.38
CA HIS A 363 8.96 1.53 4.27
C HIS A 363 9.97 0.90 3.31
N ILE A 364 10.11 -0.42 3.30
CA ILE A 364 11.25 -1.10 2.65
C ILE A 364 11.33 -0.93 1.12
N LEU A 365 10.27 -0.46 0.45
CA LEU A 365 10.26 -0.17 -0.99
C LEU A 365 10.56 1.31 -1.33
N GLU A 366 10.70 2.18 -0.33
CA GLU A 366 11.07 3.59 -0.55
C GLU A 366 12.59 3.81 -0.48
N THR A 367 13.01 4.90 -1.11
CA THR A 367 14.40 5.37 -1.18
C THR A 367 14.93 5.70 0.23
N ILE A 368 16.11 5.22 0.60
CA ILE A 368 16.82 5.66 1.82
C ILE A 368 17.52 7.00 1.57
N CYS A 369 17.34 7.96 2.49
CA CYS A 369 17.76 9.35 2.33
C CYS A 369 18.33 9.92 3.64
N SER A 370 19.05 11.05 3.55
CA SER A 370 19.59 11.77 4.71
C SER A 370 18.51 12.08 5.75
N PHE A 371 18.79 11.86 7.04
CA PHE A 371 17.85 12.19 8.11
C PHE A 371 17.60 13.70 8.22
N ALA A 372 16.36 14.07 8.54
CA ALA A 372 15.85 15.45 8.43
C ALA A 372 15.88 16.23 9.76
N SER A 373 16.93 16.03 10.57
CA SER A 373 17.21 16.81 11.79
C SER A 373 18.69 17.21 11.84
N PRO A 374 19.04 18.40 12.38
CA PRO A 374 20.41 18.72 12.76
C PRO A 374 20.97 17.72 13.80
N LYS A 375 22.30 17.58 13.86
CA LYS A 375 22.96 16.82 14.93
C LYS A 375 23.16 17.71 16.16
N PRO A 376 22.89 17.22 17.37
CA PRO A 376 23.56 17.72 18.57
C PRO A 376 25.08 17.55 18.43
N ASN A 377 25.85 18.48 19.00
CA ASN A 377 27.29 18.31 19.15
C ASN A 377 27.62 17.40 20.35
N GLU A 378 28.88 16.95 20.35
CA GLU A 378 29.62 16.34 21.47
C GLU A 378 29.49 14.83 21.73
N THR A 379 30.49 14.38 22.48
CA THR A 379 31.00 13.02 22.60
C THR A 379 30.41 12.28 23.80
N ASP A 380 29.80 11.12 23.57
CA ASP A 380 29.84 10.01 24.55
C ASP A 380 29.84 8.63 23.86
N GLY A 381 30.40 7.63 24.53
CA GLY A 381 30.74 6.30 24.01
C GLY A 381 29.58 5.30 23.95
N SER A 382 28.33 5.75 23.83
CA SER A 382 27.16 4.87 23.80
C SER A 382 27.08 4.02 22.53
N ARG A 383 26.42 2.86 22.62
CA ARG A 383 26.37 1.86 21.53
C ARG A 383 25.43 2.31 20.40
N ARG A 384 26.02 2.90 19.36
CA ARG A 384 25.40 3.37 18.11
C ARG A 384 24.28 2.45 17.59
N SER A 385 23.17 3.06 17.23
CA SER A 385 22.10 2.44 16.45
C SER A 385 22.49 2.41 14.96
N THR A 386 22.25 1.30 14.27
CA THR A 386 22.58 1.16 12.83
C THR A 386 21.85 2.19 11.94
N ILE A 387 20.79 2.83 12.45
CA ILE A 387 20.02 3.89 11.78
C ILE A 387 20.84 5.20 11.64
N GLU A 388 21.86 5.41 12.46
CA GLU A 388 22.62 6.68 12.57
C GLU A 388 23.75 6.83 11.53
N MET A 389 23.96 5.84 10.65
CA MET A 389 25.17 5.74 9.83
C MET A 389 25.19 6.55 8.51
N PHE A 390 24.08 7.18 8.11
CA PHE A 390 24.03 8.03 6.89
C PHE A 390 23.71 9.49 7.23
N SER A 391 24.72 10.19 7.77
CA SER A 391 24.63 11.62 8.10
C SER A 391 25.96 12.34 7.80
N GLN A 392 26.27 12.45 6.50
CA GLN A 392 27.29 13.32 5.90
C GLN A 392 26.73 13.96 4.62
N GLN A 393 27.33 15.08 4.20
CA GLN A 393 26.89 16.00 3.13
C GLN A 393 25.65 16.85 3.45
N ILE A 394 25.85 17.87 4.28
CA ILE A 394 25.29 19.20 3.98
C ILE A 394 26.35 19.89 3.10
N GLU A 395 26.23 19.74 1.79
CA GLU A 395 27.03 20.49 0.81
C GLU A 395 26.07 21.08 -0.24
N GLU A 396 26.01 22.41 -0.26
CA GLU A 396 25.51 23.28 -1.34
C GLU A 396 24.36 22.76 -2.22
N LEU A 397 23.14 22.65 -1.67
CA LEU A 397 21.93 22.83 -2.48
C LEU A 397 21.87 24.29 -2.95
N LYS A 398 22.43 24.55 -4.12
CA LYS A 398 22.40 25.87 -4.78
C LYS A 398 20.96 26.21 -5.16
N VAL A 399 20.57 27.46 -4.91
CA VAL A 399 19.26 28.00 -5.29
C VAL A 399 19.08 27.83 -6.80
N GLY A 400 17.98 27.18 -7.18
CA GLY A 400 17.61 26.82 -8.54
C GLY A 400 16.11 26.53 -8.63
N GLU A 401 15.61 26.19 -9.80
CA GLU A 401 14.17 26.01 -10.03
C GLU A 401 13.55 24.94 -9.10
N PRO A 402 12.31 25.15 -8.59
CA PRO A 402 11.68 24.25 -7.63
C PRO A 402 11.31 22.90 -8.26
N THR A 403 12.21 21.93 -8.18
CA THR A 403 11.94 20.56 -8.63
C THR A 403 11.05 19.80 -7.61
N PRO A 404 10.20 18.85 -8.05
CA PRO A 404 9.43 18.00 -7.15
C PRO A 404 10.30 17.23 -6.14
N ILE A 405 9.76 17.00 -4.93
CA ILE A 405 10.41 16.20 -3.89
C ILE A 405 10.65 14.78 -4.39
N LYS A 406 11.91 14.36 -4.42
CA LYS A 406 12.32 12.98 -4.78
C LYS A 406 12.34 12.01 -3.60
N CYS A 407 12.29 12.50 -2.37
CA CYS A 407 12.28 11.67 -1.17
C CYS A 407 11.45 12.26 -0.04
N ARG A 408 10.63 11.43 0.61
CA ARG A 408 9.77 11.76 1.77
C ARG A 408 10.53 12.50 2.89
N MET A 409 11.80 12.14 3.12
CA MET A 409 12.67 12.80 4.10
C MET A 409 12.91 14.29 3.82
N ASP A 410 12.94 14.73 2.56
CA ASP A 410 13.09 16.15 2.23
C ASP A 410 11.81 16.94 2.53
N GLY A 411 10.64 16.30 2.46
CA GLY A 411 9.37 16.88 2.91
C GLY A 411 9.41 17.26 4.38
N TYR A 412 9.99 16.42 5.25
CA TYR A 412 10.12 16.73 6.67
C TYR A 412 10.97 17.97 6.98
N LYS A 413 11.89 18.35 6.08
CA LYS A 413 12.67 19.60 6.21
C LYS A 413 11.77 20.83 6.07
N LEU A 414 10.67 20.75 5.32
CA LEU A 414 9.69 21.83 5.20
C LEU A 414 9.02 22.15 6.54
N ALA A 415 8.68 21.13 7.36
CA ALA A 415 8.22 21.38 8.72
C ALA A 415 9.28 22.08 9.60
N TYR A 416 10.56 21.74 9.44
CA TYR A 416 11.63 22.43 10.17
C TYR A 416 11.74 23.92 9.78
N TYR A 417 11.75 24.24 8.48
CA TYR A 417 11.82 25.65 8.04
C TYR A 417 10.56 26.43 8.41
N TRP A 418 9.39 25.80 8.30
CA TRP A 418 8.10 26.42 8.60
C TRP A 418 7.90 26.66 10.11
N SER A 419 8.12 25.66 10.98
CA SER A 419 7.94 25.81 12.43
C SER A 419 8.97 26.73 13.10
N ASN A 420 10.07 27.06 12.41
CA ASN A 420 11.08 28.02 12.89
C ASN A 420 10.91 29.43 12.30
N ASP A 421 9.96 29.65 11.40
CA ASP A 421 9.60 31.01 10.97
C ASP A 421 8.90 31.78 12.11
N LYS A 422 9.27 33.05 12.28
CA LYS A 422 8.73 33.88 13.38
C LYS A 422 7.26 34.20 13.23
N ASN A 423 6.78 34.44 12.00
CA ASN A 423 5.38 34.70 11.73
C ASN A 423 4.53 33.44 11.99
N VAL A 424 5.06 32.25 11.68
CA VAL A 424 4.43 30.97 12.03
C VAL A 424 4.36 30.79 13.55
N GLN A 425 5.44 31.07 14.29
CA GLN A 425 5.45 30.99 15.76
C GLN A 425 4.47 31.98 16.41
N GLU A 426 4.36 33.20 15.88
CA GLU A 426 3.38 34.21 16.32
C GLU A 426 1.94 33.77 16.02
N ALA A 427 1.68 33.24 14.82
CA ALA A 427 0.36 32.75 14.41
C ALA A 427 -0.07 31.47 15.15
N LEU A 428 0.87 30.63 15.57
CA LEU A 428 0.63 29.47 16.45
C LEU A 428 0.55 29.84 17.94
N HIS A 429 0.74 31.11 18.29
CA HIS A 429 0.75 31.62 19.67
C HIS A 429 1.84 30.97 20.57
N ILE A 430 3.01 30.67 19.99
CA ILE A 430 4.14 30.10 20.70
C ILE A 430 4.71 31.11 21.70
N ARG A 431 4.92 30.67 22.94
CA ARG A 431 5.48 31.51 24.02
C ARG A 431 6.99 31.65 23.85
N GLU A 432 7.53 32.86 23.97
CA GLU A 432 9.00 33.14 23.84
C GLU A 432 9.92 32.28 24.73
N ARG A 433 9.38 31.66 25.79
CA ARG A 433 10.11 30.81 26.74
C ARG A 433 9.90 29.31 26.55
N SER A 434 9.35 28.86 25.42
CA SER A 434 9.10 27.43 25.17
C SER A 434 10.36 26.69 24.71
N THR A 435 10.64 26.74 23.41
CA THR A 435 11.78 26.06 22.77
C THR A 435 12.44 27.05 21.82
N PRO A 436 13.77 27.29 21.89
CA PRO A 436 14.44 28.28 21.04
C PRO A 436 14.54 27.86 19.57
N GLU A 437 14.46 26.55 19.29
CA GLU A 437 14.46 25.94 17.96
C GLU A 437 13.47 24.77 17.96
N TRP A 438 12.54 24.72 17.02
CA TRP A 438 11.67 23.56 16.81
C TRP A 438 12.40 22.49 16.01
N VAL A 439 12.36 21.24 16.48
CA VAL A 439 12.85 20.07 15.74
C VAL A 439 11.76 19.00 15.68
N ARG A 440 11.63 18.29 14.55
CA ARG A 440 10.58 17.28 14.36
C ARG A 440 10.65 16.17 15.40
N CYS A 441 11.86 15.71 15.73
CA CYS A 441 12.10 14.74 16.80
C CYS A 441 13.32 15.16 17.61
N ASN A 442 13.15 15.31 18.93
CA ASN A 442 14.20 15.66 19.86
C ASN A 442 14.79 14.38 20.50
N SER A 443 15.97 13.96 20.03
CA SER A 443 16.69 12.79 20.54
C SER A 443 17.49 13.05 21.82
N SER A 444 17.58 14.29 22.28
CA SER A 444 18.39 14.71 23.44
C SER A 444 17.58 14.81 24.74
N LEU A 445 16.35 14.26 24.76
CA LEU A 445 15.46 14.30 25.91
C LEU A 445 15.90 13.36 27.04
N SER A 446 15.82 13.85 28.28
CA SER A 446 15.98 13.04 29.49
C SER A 446 14.74 12.16 29.69
N TYR A 447 14.69 11.01 29.00
CA TYR A 447 13.51 10.15 28.95
C TYR A 447 13.84 8.68 29.27
N THR A 448 13.15 8.10 30.25
CA THR A 448 13.32 6.70 30.69
C THR A 448 12.10 5.83 30.41
N ARG A 449 12.24 4.81 29.54
CA ARG A 449 11.20 3.78 29.32
C ARG A 449 11.15 2.80 30.50
N ASN A 450 10.37 3.14 31.52
CA ASN A 450 10.10 2.30 32.69
C ASN A 450 9.02 1.22 32.47
N VAL A 451 8.34 1.18 31.31
CA VAL A 451 7.37 0.14 30.95
C VAL A 451 7.97 -0.84 29.92
N GLY A 452 8.09 -2.12 30.31
CA GLY A 452 8.68 -3.17 29.45
C GLY A 452 7.72 -3.79 28.43
N SER A 453 6.42 -3.83 28.76
CA SER A 453 5.35 -4.38 27.93
C SER A 453 3.99 -3.76 28.31
N VAL A 454 3.16 -3.40 27.32
CA VAL A 454 1.78 -2.92 27.53
C VAL A 454 0.68 -3.94 27.20
N VAL A 455 1.06 -5.18 26.91
CA VAL A 455 0.11 -6.30 26.72
C VAL A 455 -0.88 -6.45 27.89
N PRO A 456 -0.51 -6.26 29.18
CA PRO A 456 -1.47 -6.28 30.29
C PRO A 456 -2.51 -5.14 30.23
N TYR A 457 -2.15 -3.97 29.70
CA TYR A 457 -3.08 -2.83 29.57
C TYR A 457 -4.12 -3.10 28.48
N HIS A 458 -3.71 -3.69 27.36
CA HIS A 458 -4.64 -4.21 26.34
C HIS A 458 -5.60 -5.26 26.92
N ALA A 459 -5.12 -6.15 27.79
CA ALA A 459 -5.95 -7.13 28.48
C ALA A 459 -6.98 -6.47 29.40
N ASN A 460 -6.55 -5.56 30.28
CA ASN A 460 -7.41 -4.83 31.20
C ASN A 460 -8.53 -4.06 30.48
N LEU A 461 -8.18 -3.32 29.41
CA LEU A 461 -9.14 -2.56 28.62
C LEU A 461 -10.13 -3.45 27.87
N SER A 462 -9.66 -4.61 27.37
CA SER A 462 -10.51 -5.60 26.71
C SER A 462 -11.54 -6.22 27.67
N ILE A 463 -11.14 -6.50 28.91
CA ILE A 463 -12.05 -7.02 29.97
C ILE A 463 -13.13 -5.98 30.30
N LYS A 464 -12.78 -4.69 30.34
CA LYS A 464 -13.73 -3.58 30.50
C LYS A 464 -14.58 -3.30 29.24
N GLY A 465 -14.40 -4.08 28.18
CA GLY A 465 -15.23 -4.06 26.97
C GLY A 465 -14.95 -2.90 26.00
N TYR A 466 -13.83 -2.18 26.17
CA TYR A 466 -13.40 -1.15 25.23
C TYR A 466 -12.93 -1.79 23.92
N ARG A 467 -13.41 -1.25 22.81
CA ARG A 467 -13.01 -1.66 21.45
C ARG A 467 -11.61 -1.13 21.11
N SER A 468 -10.90 -1.83 20.25
CA SER A 468 -9.56 -1.43 19.80
C SER A 468 -9.36 -1.65 18.31
N LEU A 469 -8.69 -0.71 17.65
CA LEU A 469 -8.15 -0.89 16.32
C LEU A 469 -6.62 -0.93 16.44
N VAL A 470 -6.03 -2.05 16.06
CA VAL A 470 -4.59 -2.19 15.87
C VAL A 470 -4.35 -2.23 14.36
N TYR A 471 -3.36 -1.51 13.86
CA TYR A 471 -2.91 -1.67 12.48
C TYR A 471 -1.38 -1.67 12.38
N SER A 472 -0.84 -2.34 11.37
CA SER A 472 0.61 -2.31 11.09
C SER A 472 0.88 -2.26 9.59
N GLY A 473 1.75 -1.36 9.16
CA GLY A 473 2.35 -1.41 7.84
C GLY A 473 2.96 -2.78 7.56
N ASP A 474 2.61 -3.37 6.42
CA ASP A 474 3.19 -4.65 5.97
C ASP A 474 4.62 -4.48 5.45
N HIS A 475 5.00 -3.27 5.04
CA HIS A 475 6.34 -2.89 4.58
C HIS A 475 7.19 -2.16 5.64
N ASP A 476 6.72 -2.09 6.90
CA ASP A 476 7.47 -1.50 8.03
C ASP A 476 8.44 -2.50 8.68
N MET A 477 9.73 -2.15 8.71
CA MET A 477 10.77 -2.88 9.43
C MET A 477 11.12 -2.23 10.79
N ILE A 478 10.61 -1.04 11.12
CA ILE A 478 10.80 -0.43 12.44
C ILE A 478 10.00 -1.22 13.49
N VAL A 479 8.71 -1.44 13.28
CA VAL A 479 7.86 -2.35 14.07
C VAL A 479 7.11 -3.31 13.13
N PRO A 480 7.76 -4.44 12.76
CA PRO A 480 7.15 -5.43 11.87
C PRO A 480 5.79 -5.92 12.34
N HIS A 481 4.85 -6.06 11.40
CA HIS A 481 3.51 -6.60 11.67
C HIS A 481 3.53 -7.98 12.36
N LEU A 482 4.60 -8.76 12.18
CA LEU A 482 4.84 -10.04 12.87
C LEU A 482 4.95 -9.88 14.40
N ALA A 483 5.56 -8.80 14.91
CA ALA A 483 5.60 -8.49 16.34
C ALA A 483 4.19 -8.17 16.86
N THR A 484 3.42 -7.43 16.07
CA THR A 484 2.03 -7.06 16.38
C THR A 484 1.14 -8.31 16.48
N GLN A 485 1.21 -9.21 15.49
CA GLN A 485 0.53 -10.49 15.51
C GLN A 485 0.93 -11.33 16.74
N ALA A 486 2.22 -11.36 17.09
CA ALA A 486 2.72 -12.18 18.19
C ALA A 486 2.16 -11.75 19.56
N TRP A 487 2.10 -10.45 19.85
CA TRP A 487 1.51 -9.99 21.13
C TRP A 487 -0.02 -10.07 21.15
N ILE A 488 -0.70 -9.87 20.02
CA ILE A 488 -2.15 -10.11 19.95
C ILE A 488 -2.45 -11.60 20.20
N LYS A 489 -1.66 -12.50 19.62
CA LYS A 489 -1.78 -13.95 19.83
C LYS A 489 -1.53 -14.36 21.28
N SER A 490 -0.64 -13.68 22.01
CA SER A 490 -0.38 -13.98 23.43
C SER A 490 -1.54 -13.61 24.36
N LEU A 491 -2.49 -12.78 23.91
CA LEU A 491 -3.73 -12.47 24.63
C LEU A 491 -4.82 -13.55 24.49
N ASN A 492 -4.64 -14.52 23.57
CA ASN A 492 -5.50 -15.69 23.38
C ASN A 492 -7.01 -15.36 23.19
N TYR A 493 -7.32 -14.27 22.50
CA TYR A 493 -8.71 -13.92 22.18
C TYR A 493 -9.30 -14.81 21.09
N GLN A 494 -10.56 -15.21 21.25
CA GLN A 494 -11.31 -15.91 20.21
C GLN A 494 -11.46 -15.01 18.97
N ILE A 495 -11.12 -15.58 17.81
CA ILE A 495 -11.34 -14.96 16.48
C ILE A 495 -12.83 -15.06 16.13
N ILE A 496 -13.40 -13.98 15.58
CA ILE A 496 -14.81 -13.89 15.15
C ILE A 496 -14.92 -13.76 13.63
N ASP A 497 -14.04 -12.98 13.02
CA ASP A 497 -13.89 -12.81 11.58
C ASP A 497 -12.40 -13.05 11.27
N ASP A 498 -12.09 -14.13 10.57
CA ASP A 498 -10.70 -14.58 10.40
C ASP A 498 -9.94 -13.74 9.36
N TRP A 499 -8.64 -14.01 9.21
CA TRP A 499 -7.72 -13.31 8.33
C TRP A 499 -8.27 -13.22 6.90
N ARG A 500 -8.69 -12.02 6.47
CA ARG A 500 -9.27 -11.78 5.14
C ARG A 500 -8.80 -10.46 4.53
N GLN A 501 -8.83 -10.38 3.20
CA GLN A 501 -8.56 -9.14 2.48
C GLN A 501 -9.49 -7.99 2.90
N TRP A 502 -8.97 -6.75 2.85
CA TRP A 502 -9.78 -5.53 2.81
C TRP A 502 -9.42 -4.72 1.57
N ILE A 503 -10.44 -4.19 0.88
CA ILE A 503 -10.32 -3.69 -0.50
C ILE A 503 -10.65 -2.19 -0.54
N VAL A 504 -9.87 -1.44 -1.32
CA VAL A 504 -10.07 -0.02 -1.64
C VAL A 504 -9.98 0.15 -3.15
N GLU A 505 -11.05 0.68 -3.76
CA GLU A 505 -11.16 0.96 -5.22
C GLU A 505 -10.85 -0.23 -6.14
N GLY A 506 -11.12 -1.44 -5.67
CA GLY A 506 -10.87 -2.68 -6.41
C GLY A 506 -9.44 -3.20 -6.32
N GLN A 507 -8.61 -2.65 -5.43
CA GLN A 507 -7.32 -3.22 -5.06
C GLN A 507 -7.31 -3.67 -3.59
N VAL A 508 -6.58 -4.74 -3.28
CA VAL A 508 -6.34 -5.18 -1.89
C VAL A 508 -5.45 -4.15 -1.21
N ALA A 509 -5.94 -3.53 -0.14
CA ALA A 509 -5.20 -2.58 0.68
C ALA A 509 -4.40 -3.27 1.82
N GLY A 510 -4.74 -4.53 2.09
CA GLY A 510 -4.07 -5.41 3.04
C GLY A 510 -5.02 -6.48 3.57
N TYR A 511 -4.73 -7.03 4.75
CA TYR A 511 -5.53 -8.07 5.40
C TYR A 511 -5.99 -7.64 6.80
N ALA A 512 -7.10 -8.19 7.28
CA ALA A 512 -7.67 -7.88 8.59
C ALA A 512 -8.32 -9.10 9.27
N ARG A 513 -8.43 -9.06 10.59
CA ARG A 513 -9.01 -10.09 11.46
C ARG A 513 -9.69 -9.41 12.67
N THR A 514 -10.83 -9.93 13.14
CA THR A 514 -11.53 -9.40 14.34
C THR A 514 -11.69 -10.46 15.43
N TYR A 515 -11.79 -9.98 16.67
CA TYR A 515 -11.75 -10.79 17.88
C TYR A 515 -12.93 -10.48 18.82
N ALA A 516 -13.31 -11.46 19.66
CA ALA A 516 -14.49 -11.41 20.52
C ALA A 516 -14.51 -10.25 21.54
N ASN A 517 -13.34 -9.73 21.91
CA ASN A 517 -13.16 -8.55 22.75
C ASN A 517 -13.38 -7.21 22.02
N LYS A 518 -13.89 -7.20 20.78
CA LYS A 518 -14.02 -6.02 19.90
C LYS A 518 -12.67 -5.42 19.49
N MET A 519 -11.61 -6.22 19.44
CA MET A 519 -10.36 -5.85 18.78
C MET A 519 -10.46 -6.15 17.28
N THR A 520 -10.02 -5.20 16.45
CA THR A 520 -9.70 -5.42 15.03
C THR A 520 -8.19 -5.27 14.85
N PHE A 521 -7.57 -6.18 14.10
CA PHE A 521 -6.20 -6.01 13.60
C PHE A 521 -6.21 -5.94 12.08
N ALA A 522 -5.44 -5.02 11.49
CA ALA A 522 -5.30 -4.85 10.04
C ALA A 522 -3.84 -4.61 9.61
N THR A 523 -3.52 -4.94 8.36
CA THR A 523 -2.22 -4.64 7.72
C THR A 523 -2.36 -3.72 6.51
N GLY A 524 -1.27 -3.04 6.16
CA GLY A 524 -1.11 -2.29 4.90
C GLY A 524 -0.26 -1.02 5.05
N GLY A 525 0.81 -0.88 4.25
CA GLY A 525 1.61 0.34 4.13
C GLY A 525 2.94 0.34 4.92
N GLY A 526 3.42 1.53 5.29
CA GLY A 526 4.66 1.74 6.06
C GLY A 526 4.42 2.08 7.54
N HIS A 527 5.48 2.53 8.23
CA HIS A 527 5.51 2.75 9.67
C HIS A 527 4.42 3.70 10.19
N THR A 528 4.25 4.85 9.52
CA THR A 528 3.17 5.81 9.72
C THR A 528 2.11 5.55 8.65
N ALA A 529 1.35 4.46 8.74
CA ALA A 529 0.52 3.96 7.64
C ALA A 529 -0.36 5.04 6.94
N PRO A 530 -1.00 6.02 7.63
CA PRO A 530 -1.74 7.09 6.96
C PRO A 530 -0.88 8.02 6.09
N GLU A 531 0.41 8.20 6.38
CA GLU A 531 1.34 8.98 5.55
C GLU A 531 1.76 8.23 4.26
N TYR A 532 1.81 6.90 4.30
CA TYR A 532 2.13 6.08 3.13
C TYR A 532 0.89 5.74 2.29
N LYS A 533 -0.26 5.54 2.94
CA LYS A 533 -1.53 5.04 2.38
C LYS A 533 -2.74 5.85 2.89
N PRO A 534 -2.80 7.17 2.67
CA PRO A 534 -3.79 8.06 3.30
C PRO A 534 -5.24 7.71 2.92
N GLN A 535 -5.50 7.36 1.66
CA GLN A 535 -6.84 7.00 1.19
C GLN A 535 -7.34 5.71 1.85
N GLU A 536 -6.47 4.73 1.97
CA GLU A 536 -6.78 3.42 2.54
C GLU A 536 -6.96 3.52 4.06
N SER A 537 -6.05 4.19 4.78
CA SER A 537 -6.17 4.41 6.22
C SER A 537 -7.41 5.24 6.60
N TYR A 538 -7.75 6.28 5.83
CA TYR A 538 -8.99 7.05 6.02
C TYR A 538 -10.24 6.17 5.87
N ARG A 539 -10.28 5.29 4.86
CA ARG A 539 -11.43 4.39 4.65
C ARG A 539 -11.58 3.34 5.74
N GLU A 540 -10.50 2.77 6.24
CA GLU A 540 -10.59 1.78 7.34
C GLU A 540 -11.00 2.45 8.66
N MET A 541 -10.42 3.62 9.00
CA MET A 541 -10.85 4.40 10.15
C MET A 541 -12.32 4.85 10.05
N GLY A 542 -12.77 5.24 8.85
CA GLY A 542 -14.16 5.63 8.57
C GLY A 542 -15.19 4.52 8.85
N LYS A 543 -14.89 3.25 8.53
CA LYS A 543 -15.73 2.09 8.89
C LYS A 543 -15.82 1.90 10.40
N GLN A 544 -14.73 2.20 11.09
CA GLN A 544 -14.59 1.98 12.53
C GLN A 544 -15.26 3.08 13.35
N ILE A 545 -15.27 4.34 12.89
CA ILE A 545 -15.82 5.47 13.65
C ILE A 545 -17.30 5.78 13.34
N ARG A 546 -17.79 5.58 12.11
CA ARG A 546 -19.15 6.00 11.73
C ARG A 546 -20.23 4.94 12.03
N PRO A 547 -21.43 5.32 12.53
CA PRO A 547 -22.64 4.51 12.40
C PRO A 547 -23.03 4.35 10.93
N ILE A 548 -23.46 3.15 10.53
CA ILE A 548 -23.77 2.84 9.13
C ILE A 548 -25.24 3.18 8.79
N SER A 549 -25.43 3.93 7.71
CA SER A 549 -26.71 4.11 7.02
C SER A 549 -26.46 4.22 5.52
N SER A 550 -27.34 3.68 4.68
CA SER A 550 -27.14 3.62 3.23
C SER A 550 -28.44 3.80 2.43
N LYS A 551 -28.32 4.43 1.26
CA LYS A 551 -29.28 4.39 0.14
C LYS A 551 -28.62 4.94 -1.12
N GLY A 552 -28.95 4.36 -2.27
CA GLY A 552 -28.59 4.84 -3.61
C GLY A 552 -29.79 4.77 -4.55
N MET A 553 -29.64 5.20 -5.81
CA MET A 553 -30.70 5.10 -6.83
C MET A 553 -30.13 5.03 -8.26
N ASN A 554 -31.01 4.72 -9.24
CA ASN A 554 -30.65 4.03 -10.49
C ASN A 554 -30.74 4.86 -11.80
N ASN A 555 -30.17 4.26 -12.84
CA ASN A 555 -30.10 4.67 -14.26
C ASN A 555 -31.46 4.95 -14.97
N SER A 556 -31.37 5.55 -16.16
CA SER A 556 -32.27 5.30 -17.30
C SER A 556 -31.47 5.24 -18.63
N LEU A 557 -32.05 4.70 -19.70
CA LEU A 557 -31.42 4.39 -21.01
C LEU A 557 -32.09 5.16 -22.17
N PHE A 558 -31.47 5.15 -23.37
CA PHE A 558 -32.17 4.94 -24.66
C PHE A 558 -31.23 4.49 -25.81
N PHE A 559 -31.77 4.23 -27.01
CA PHE A 559 -31.20 3.42 -28.12
C PHE A 559 -31.38 4.13 -29.50
N CYS A 560 -30.80 3.72 -30.65
CA CYS A 560 -29.52 3.05 -31.03
C CYS A 560 -29.52 2.84 -32.58
N ASN A 561 -28.44 2.28 -33.18
CA ASN A 561 -28.38 1.64 -34.53
C ASN A 561 -28.47 2.60 -35.77
N LEU A 562 -28.07 2.28 -37.03
CA LEU A 562 -27.55 1.04 -37.67
C LEU A 562 -26.81 1.31 -39.05
N ILE A 563 -25.75 0.55 -39.39
CA ILE A 563 -25.39 -0.06 -40.73
C ILE A 563 -25.13 0.81 -42.02
N LEU A 564 -24.32 0.46 -43.05
CA LEU A 564 -23.16 -0.47 -43.27
C LEU A 564 -22.66 -0.49 -44.77
N LEU A 565 -21.41 -0.97 -45.02
CA LEU A 565 -20.92 -1.71 -46.25
C LEU A 565 -20.83 -0.94 -47.62
N LEU A 566 -20.07 -1.31 -48.68
CA LEU A 566 -19.26 -2.50 -49.08
C LEU A 566 -17.97 -2.14 -49.91
N LEU A 567 -17.06 -3.13 -49.99
CA LEU A 567 -15.92 -3.51 -50.89
C LEU A 567 -15.80 -2.91 -52.34
N VAL A 568 -14.73 -3.08 -53.16
CA VAL A 568 -14.04 -4.32 -53.65
C VAL A 568 -12.60 -4.12 -54.21
N LEU A 569 -11.75 -5.13 -53.91
CA LEU A 569 -10.49 -5.66 -54.53
C LEU A 569 -9.81 -4.99 -55.75
N GLN A 570 -8.46 -5.01 -55.73
CA GLN A 570 -7.68 -5.78 -56.72
C GLN A 570 -6.28 -6.20 -56.18
N THR A 571 -5.56 -7.07 -56.90
CA THR A 571 -4.37 -7.82 -56.43
C THR A 571 -3.19 -7.77 -57.42
N CYS A 572 -1.96 -7.93 -56.91
CA CYS A 572 -0.88 -8.59 -57.65
C CYS A 572 0.26 -9.02 -56.68
N SER A 573 0.94 -10.12 -56.99
CA SER A 573 1.99 -10.73 -56.15
C SER A 573 3.40 -10.24 -56.51
N ASN A 574 4.35 -10.37 -55.59
CA ASN A 574 5.80 -10.38 -55.88
C ASN A 574 6.56 -11.28 -54.89
N PHE A 575 7.79 -11.67 -55.25
CA PHE A 575 8.62 -12.59 -54.47
C PHE A 575 9.08 -11.99 -53.14
N VAL A 576 9.16 -12.83 -52.10
CA VAL A 576 9.55 -12.46 -50.73
C VAL A 576 11.06 -12.65 -50.52
N ARG A 577 11.67 -11.73 -49.77
CA ARG A 577 13.00 -11.82 -49.16
C ARG A 577 12.80 -12.11 -47.66
N ALA A 578 13.66 -12.90 -47.03
CA ALA A 578 13.40 -13.49 -45.69
C ALA A 578 13.05 -12.48 -44.58
N GLY A 579 13.56 -11.24 -44.68
CA GLY A 579 13.21 -10.10 -43.83
C GLY A 579 12.91 -8.83 -44.63
N SER A 580 12.23 -7.87 -44.00
CA SER A 580 11.89 -6.57 -44.57
C SER A 580 11.96 -5.44 -43.54
N ILE A 581 12.71 -4.38 -43.87
CA ILE A 581 12.98 -3.24 -42.98
C ILE A 581 11.76 -2.32 -42.87
N VAL A 582 11.28 -2.13 -41.65
CA VAL A 582 10.14 -1.29 -41.29
C VAL A 582 10.57 0.18 -41.21
N LYS A 583 10.32 0.95 -42.27
CA LYS A 583 10.75 2.36 -42.37
C LYS A 583 9.95 3.35 -41.52
N SER A 584 8.71 2.99 -41.18
CA SER A 584 7.76 3.81 -40.42
C SER A 584 6.72 2.89 -39.79
N LEU A 585 6.41 3.09 -38.51
CA LEU A 585 5.54 2.22 -37.75
C LEU A 585 4.29 3.00 -37.29
N PRO A 586 3.06 2.61 -37.68
CA PRO A 586 1.85 3.33 -37.31
C PRO A 586 1.70 3.46 -35.78
N GLY A 587 1.20 4.61 -35.33
CA GLY A 587 1.19 4.98 -33.91
C GLY A 587 2.48 5.67 -33.42
N PHE A 588 3.62 5.49 -34.09
CA PHE A 588 4.86 6.24 -33.83
C PHE A 588 4.90 7.55 -34.64
N GLN A 589 5.45 8.62 -34.07
CA GLN A 589 5.58 9.91 -34.77
C GLN A 589 6.94 10.04 -35.47
N GLY A 590 6.91 10.03 -36.80
CA GLY A 590 8.11 10.18 -37.65
C GLY A 590 8.79 8.85 -38.01
N PRO A 591 10.01 8.88 -38.56
CA PRO A 591 10.81 7.68 -38.80
C PRO A 591 11.24 7.04 -37.47
N LEU A 592 11.43 5.73 -37.46
CA LEU A 592 12.01 5.04 -36.30
C LEU A 592 13.47 5.48 -36.09
N PRO A 593 13.91 5.78 -34.84
CA PRO A 593 15.29 6.10 -34.53
C PRO A 593 16.19 4.85 -34.37
N PHE A 594 15.67 3.66 -34.69
CA PHE A 594 16.35 2.37 -34.68
C PHE A 594 15.94 1.56 -35.91
N GLU A 595 16.80 0.66 -36.37
CA GLU A 595 16.50 -0.25 -37.49
C GLU A 595 15.66 -1.42 -36.96
N LEU A 596 14.39 -1.47 -37.37
CA LEU A 596 13.46 -2.58 -37.16
C LEU A 596 13.29 -3.36 -38.45
N GLU A 597 13.43 -4.67 -38.37
CA GLU A 597 13.12 -5.61 -39.43
C GLU A 597 12.08 -6.62 -38.94
N THR A 598 11.18 -7.03 -39.84
CA THR A 598 10.25 -8.14 -39.60
C THR A 598 10.30 -9.14 -40.73
N GLY A 599 10.00 -10.41 -40.43
CA GLY A 599 10.05 -11.48 -41.40
C GLY A 599 9.49 -12.80 -40.90
N TYR A 600 9.51 -13.81 -41.78
CA TYR A 600 9.07 -15.17 -41.51
C TYR A 600 10.15 -16.16 -41.92
N ILE A 601 10.43 -17.14 -41.06
CA ILE A 601 11.34 -18.25 -41.37
C ILE A 601 10.60 -19.58 -41.23
N GLY A 602 10.76 -20.44 -42.24
CA GLY A 602 10.32 -21.84 -42.18
C GLY A 602 11.31 -22.70 -41.39
N VAL A 603 10.84 -23.50 -40.44
CA VAL A 603 11.72 -24.12 -39.41
C VAL A 603 11.70 -25.65 -39.37
N ASP A 604 10.80 -26.29 -40.12
CA ASP A 604 10.71 -27.73 -40.31
C ASP A 604 11.02 -28.14 -41.77
N GLU A 605 11.22 -29.44 -42.04
CA GLU A 605 11.65 -29.95 -43.36
C GLU A 605 10.68 -29.61 -44.51
N SER A 606 9.37 -29.50 -44.22
CA SER A 606 8.35 -29.08 -45.19
C SER A 606 8.09 -27.57 -45.19
N GLU A 607 8.73 -26.82 -44.29
CA GLU A 607 8.44 -25.42 -43.96
C GLU A 607 6.95 -25.15 -43.67
N ASP A 608 6.24 -26.14 -43.13
CA ASP A 608 4.85 -25.98 -42.70
C ASP A 608 4.73 -25.10 -41.45
N VAL A 609 5.75 -25.04 -40.60
CA VAL A 609 5.84 -24.09 -39.48
C VAL A 609 6.55 -22.82 -39.95
N GLN A 610 5.90 -21.67 -39.76
CA GLN A 610 6.41 -20.34 -40.12
C GLN A 610 6.49 -19.49 -38.85
N LEU A 611 7.71 -19.25 -38.34
CA LEU A 611 7.93 -18.40 -37.18
C LEU A 611 8.13 -16.95 -37.62
N PHE A 612 7.36 -16.04 -37.03
CA PHE A 612 7.47 -14.60 -37.20
C PHE A 612 8.49 -14.02 -36.21
N TYR A 613 9.26 -13.02 -36.67
CA TYR A 613 10.22 -12.31 -35.82
C TYR A 613 10.17 -10.79 -35.99
N TYR A 614 10.60 -10.11 -34.92
CA TYR A 614 10.95 -8.70 -34.89
C TYR A 614 12.43 -8.62 -34.55
N PHE A 615 13.27 -8.17 -35.47
CA PHE A 615 14.69 -7.91 -35.22
C PHE A 615 14.92 -6.41 -35.05
N ILE A 616 15.58 -6.02 -33.97
CA ILE A 616 16.01 -4.64 -33.74
C ILE A 616 17.53 -4.62 -33.57
N LYS A 617 18.16 -3.79 -34.39
CA LYS A 617 19.61 -3.58 -34.42
C LYS A 617 20.07 -2.73 -33.24
N SER A 618 21.28 -2.98 -32.72
CA SER A 618 21.84 -2.18 -31.62
C SER A 618 21.92 -0.69 -31.98
N GLU A 619 21.48 0.16 -31.05
CA GLU A 619 21.65 1.62 -31.11
C GLU A 619 23.09 2.08 -30.80
N SER A 620 23.98 1.13 -30.44
CA SER A 620 25.37 1.36 -30.02
C SER A 620 26.37 1.06 -31.15
N ASN A 621 26.83 -0.19 -31.29
CA ASN A 621 27.65 -0.65 -32.42
C ASN A 621 27.26 -2.08 -32.82
N PRO A 622 26.31 -2.26 -33.77
CA PRO A 622 25.78 -3.57 -34.10
C PRO A 622 26.80 -4.55 -34.70
N GLU A 623 27.95 -4.08 -35.19
CA GLU A 623 29.05 -4.94 -35.66
C GLU A 623 29.78 -5.68 -34.52
N THR A 624 29.75 -5.15 -33.30
CA THR A 624 30.48 -5.72 -32.15
C THR A 624 29.60 -6.06 -30.95
N ASP A 625 28.43 -5.44 -30.84
CA ASP A 625 27.51 -5.65 -29.73
C ASP A 625 26.90 -7.06 -29.77
N PRO A 626 26.53 -7.63 -28.60
CA PRO A 626 25.90 -8.93 -28.54
C PRO A 626 24.64 -9.06 -29.41
N LEU A 627 24.45 -10.25 -30.00
CA LEU A 627 23.17 -10.66 -30.56
C LEU A 627 22.41 -11.47 -29.50
N LEU A 628 21.16 -11.07 -29.22
CA LEU A 628 20.29 -11.68 -28.22
C LEU A 628 19.01 -12.22 -28.88
N LEU A 629 18.77 -13.52 -28.78
CA LEU A 629 17.44 -14.08 -29.01
C LEU A 629 16.61 -13.89 -27.73
N TRP A 630 15.47 -13.21 -27.79
CA TRP A 630 14.53 -13.06 -26.66
C TRP A 630 13.24 -13.83 -26.90
N LEU A 631 12.84 -14.62 -25.90
CA LEU A 631 11.67 -15.47 -25.91
C LEU A 631 10.73 -15.10 -24.76
N THR A 632 9.55 -14.55 -25.05
CA THR A 632 8.50 -14.42 -24.03
C THR A 632 7.91 -15.79 -23.67
N GLY A 633 7.51 -15.97 -22.41
CA GLY A 633 7.03 -17.24 -21.86
C GLY A 633 5.59 -17.62 -22.20
N GLY A 634 4.81 -17.97 -21.17
CA GLY A 634 3.43 -18.46 -21.29
C GLY A 634 3.28 -19.93 -20.84
N PRO A 635 3.39 -20.94 -21.73
CA PRO A 635 3.73 -20.84 -23.14
C PRO A 635 2.60 -20.22 -23.98
N GLY A 636 2.92 -19.84 -25.22
CA GLY A 636 1.93 -19.29 -26.16
C GLY A 636 1.80 -17.76 -26.14
N CYS A 637 2.70 -17.03 -25.45
CA CYS A 637 2.65 -15.57 -25.39
C CYS A 637 3.61 -14.91 -26.40
N SER A 638 3.10 -13.91 -27.13
CA SER A 638 3.85 -13.19 -28.17
C SER A 638 5.00 -12.35 -27.59
N SER A 639 6.18 -12.45 -28.21
CA SER A 639 7.39 -11.73 -27.83
C SER A 639 7.33 -10.23 -28.17
N LEU A 640 6.27 -9.78 -28.85
CA LEU A 640 5.87 -8.37 -28.90
C LEU A 640 5.57 -7.82 -27.48
N SER A 641 5.24 -8.67 -26.50
CA SER A 641 5.20 -8.30 -25.07
C SER A 641 6.57 -7.80 -24.60
N GLY A 642 7.62 -8.61 -24.80
CA GLY A 642 8.99 -8.26 -24.44
C GLY A 642 9.52 -7.02 -25.17
N LEU A 643 9.08 -6.84 -26.42
CA LEU A 643 9.43 -5.69 -27.26
C LEU A 643 8.79 -4.38 -26.76
N ALA A 644 7.53 -4.41 -26.32
CA ALA A 644 6.74 -3.20 -26.02
C ALA A 644 6.51 -2.89 -24.52
N TYR A 645 6.81 -3.82 -23.60
CA TYR A 645 6.54 -3.65 -22.17
C TYR A 645 7.72 -4.04 -21.24
N GLU A 646 8.81 -4.57 -21.80
CA GLU A 646 9.92 -5.10 -21.00
C GLU A 646 11.27 -4.51 -21.43
N ILE A 647 11.86 -4.99 -22.53
CA ILE A 647 13.26 -4.68 -22.88
C ILE A 647 13.44 -4.00 -24.25
N GLY A 648 12.43 -3.98 -25.13
CA GLY A 648 12.52 -3.36 -26.46
C GLY A 648 12.40 -1.82 -26.47
N PRO A 649 12.57 -1.21 -27.66
CA PRO A 649 12.85 0.23 -27.84
C PRO A 649 11.61 1.13 -27.80
N ILE A 650 10.42 0.54 -27.79
CA ILE A 650 9.13 1.25 -27.78
C ILE A 650 8.28 0.83 -26.59
N LYS A 651 7.31 1.68 -26.26
CA LYS A 651 6.22 1.38 -25.33
C LYS A 651 4.96 2.11 -25.77
N PHE A 652 3.80 1.65 -25.35
CA PHE A 652 2.55 2.34 -25.62
C PHE A 652 2.38 3.57 -24.71
N GLU A 653 1.73 4.60 -25.24
CA GLU A 653 1.34 5.79 -24.47
C GLU A 653 0.27 5.40 -23.43
N PRO A 654 0.44 5.70 -22.12
CA PRO A 654 -0.32 5.05 -21.04
C PRO A 654 -1.71 5.67 -20.78
N PHE A 655 -2.53 5.81 -21.81
CA PHE A 655 -3.94 6.24 -21.72
C PHE A 655 -4.91 5.12 -22.06
N GLN A 656 -6.11 5.16 -21.51
CA GLN A 656 -7.18 4.24 -21.89
C GLN A 656 -7.49 4.35 -23.41
N TYR A 657 -7.81 3.22 -24.03
CA TYR A 657 -8.17 3.15 -25.44
C TYR A 657 -9.43 3.99 -25.74
N ASP A 658 -9.29 4.98 -26.61
CA ASP A 658 -10.33 5.93 -27.00
C ASP A 658 -11.00 5.58 -28.35
N GLY A 659 -10.63 4.44 -28.94
CA GLY A 659 -11.05 4.03 -30.28
C GLY A 659 -10.12 4.50 -31.41
N SER A 660 -9.06 5.25 -31.12
CA SER A 660 -8.01 5.62 -32.08
C SER A 660 -6.83 4.63 -32.05
N LEU A 661 -6.00 4.63 -33.11
CA LEU A 661 -4.81 3.79 -33.17
C LEU A 661 -3.84 4.13 -32.01
N PRO A 662 -3.49 3.16 -31.13
CA PRO A 662 -2.67 3.45 -29.96
C PRO A 662 -1.29 4.04 -30.32
N LYS A 663 -0.90 5.09 -29.60
CA LYS A 663 0.38 5.79 -29.84
C LYS A 663 1.56 5.04 -29.23
N LEU A 664 2.72 5.16 -29.88
CA LEU A 664 3.99 4.59 -29.46
C LEU A 664 4.97 5.70 -29.03
N LEU A 665 5.64 5.46 -27.91
CA LEU A 665 6.71 6.29 -27.34
C LEU A 665 8.02 5.50 -27.33
N ILE A 666 9.16 6.19 -27.32
CA ILE A 666 10.46 5.53 -27.08
C ILE A 666 10.58 5.06 -25.63
N ASN A 667 11.17 3.87 -25.47
CA ASN A 667 11.65 3.36 -24.19
C ASN A 667 13.12 3.80 -23.96
N PRO A 668 13.41 4.76 -23.06
CA PRO A 668 14.77 5.19 -22.79
C PRO A 668 15.63 4.13 -22.08
N TYR A 669 15.02 3.07 -21.55
CA TYR A 669 15.68 2.00 -20.79
C TYR A 669 15.90 0.71 -21.59
N SER A 670 15.64 0.73 -22.90
CA SER A 670 15.73 -0.47 -23.74
C SER A 670 17.12 -1.10 -23.77
N TRP A 671 17.15 -2.44 -23.82
CA TRP A 671 18.37 -3.22 -23.98
C TRP A 671 18.96 -3.11 -25.40
N THR A 672 18.22 -2.59 -26.38
CA THR A 672 18.74 -2.29 -27.74
C THR A 672 19.85 -1.24 -27.72
N LYS A 673 20.03 -0.53 -26.61
CA LYS A 673 21.15 0.41 -26.38
C LYS A 673 22.51 -0.26 -26.20
N VAL A 674 22.57 -1.59 -26.08
CA VAL A 674 23.80 -2.37 -25.85
C VAL A 674 23.80 -3.75 -26.52
N ALA A 675 22.82 -4.07 -27.37
CA ALA A 675 22.66 -5.37 -28.02
C ALA A 675 21.74 -5.26 -29.24
N SER A 676 21.95 -6.10 -30.25
CA SER A 676 20.94 -6.36 -31.29
C SER A 676 20.04 -7.51 -30.82
N ILE A 677 18.72 -7.39 -30.96
CA ILE A 677 17.75 -8.31 -30.33
C ILE A 677 16.76 -8.87 -31.36
N ILE A 678 16.64 -10.19 -31.41
CA ILE A 678 15.60 -10.91 -32.16
C ILE A 678 14.51 -11.34 -31.18
N PHE A 679 13.30 -10.80 -31.33
CA PHE A 679 12.10 -11.27 -30.62
C PHE A 679 11.36 -12.25 -31.54
N VAL A 680 11.10 -13.49 -31.10
CA VAL A 680 10.43 -14.51 -31.92
C VAL A 680 9.07 -14.87 -31.31
N ASP A 681 8.01 -14.87 -32.11
CA ASP A 681 6.70 -15.36 -31.70
C ASP A 681 6.73 -16.90 -31.73
N GLN A 682 6.74 -17.54 -30.56
CA GLN A 682 6.84 -18.99 -30.40
C GLN A 682 5.95 -19.50 -29.25
N PRO A 683 5.47 -20.75 -29.26
CA PRO A 683 5.47 -21.72 -30.38
C PRO A 683 4.62 -21.25 -31.57
N VAL A 684 4.49 -22.09 -32.60
CA VAL A 684 3.60 -21.84 -33.74
C VAL A 684 2.14 -21.58 -33.29
N GLY A 685 1.46 -20.63 -33.91
CA GLY A 685 0.13 -20.16 -33.50
C GLY A 685 0.14 -19.14 -32.35
N THR A 686 1.32 -18.73 -31.89
CA THR A 686 1.53 -17.53 -31.06
C THR A 686 1.68 -16.29 -31.93
N GLY A 687 1.05 -15.17 -31.54
CA GLY A 687 1.25 -13.87 -32.19
C GLY A 687 0.95 -13.91 -33.69
N PHE A 688 1.96 -13.65 -34.52
CA PHE A 688 1.86 -13.75 -35.99
C PHE A 688 2.42 -15.05 -36.61
N SER A 689 2.99 -15.95 -35.80
CA SER A 689 3.55 -17.24 -36.25
C SER A 689 2.44 -18.25 -36.56
N TYR A 690 2.55 -18.98 -37.67
CA TYR A 690 1.46 -19.82 -38.18
C TYR A 690 1.92 -21.17 -38.76
N ALA A 691 0.97 -22.10 -38.83
CA ALA A 691 1.16 -23.41 -39.44
C ALA A 691 0.39 -23.51 -40.76
N ARG A 692 1.03 -24.06 -41.80
CA ARG A 692 0.41 -24.36 -43.09
C ARG A 692 -0.45 -25.64 -43.04
N THR A 693 -0.24 -26.52 -42.05
CA THR A 693 -1.02 -27.75 -41.84
C THR A 693 -1.42 -27.95 -40.38
N ALA A 694 -2.55 -28.65 -40.15
CA ALA A 694 -3.03 -29.00 -38.80
C ALA A 694 -2.14 -30.01 -38.06
N LYS A 695 -1.18 -30.66 -38.75
CA LYS A 695 -0.12 -31.45 -38.12
C LYS A 695 0.95 -30.52 -37.55
N ALA A 696 1.41 -29.56 -38.37
CA ALA A 696 2.44 -28.59 -37.99
C ALA A 696 2.02 -27.62 -36.88
N SER A 697 0.72 -27.44 -36.61
CA SER A 697 0.24 -26.63 -35.49
C SER A 697 0.44 -27.26 -34.10
N HIS A 698 0.85 -28.53 -34.02
CA HIS A 698 1.14 -29.21 -32.75
C HIS A 698 2.61 -28.99 -32.34
N SER A 699 2.86 -28.80 -31.05
CA SER A 699 4.19 -28.44 -30.54
C SER A 699 4.51 -29.06 -29.17
N SER A 700 5.80 -29.06 -28.81
CA SER A 700 6.31 -29.50 -27.51
C SER A 700 7.67 -28.88 -27.22
N ASP A 701 8.12 -28.91 -25.96
CA ASP A 701 9.34 -28.22 -25.49
C ASP A 701 10.58 -28.51 -26.36
N LEU A 702 10.75 -29.78 -26.75
CA LEU A 702 11.88 -30.22 -27.57
C LEU A 702 11.71 -29.80 -29.04
N GLN A 703 10.51 -29.93 -29.61
CA GLN A 703 10.25 -29.53 -30.99
C GLN A 703 10.39 -28.01 -31.18
N VAL A 704 9.93 -27.22 -30.22
CA VAL A 704 10.06 -25.75 -30.24
C VAL A 704 11.52 -25.33 -30.07
N SER A 705 12.27 -26.04 -29.22
CA SER A 705 13.71 -25.77 -29.06
C SER A 705 14.51 -26.12 -30.32
N ASP A 706 14.10 -27.15 -31.05
CA ASP A 706 14.67 -27.57 -32.34
C ASP A 706 14.33 -26.54 -33.44
N GLN A 707 13.06 -26.16 -33.55
CA GLN A 707 12.57 -25.12 -34.46
C GLN A 707 13.25 -23.76 -34.23
N LEU A 708 13.52 -23.38 -32.98
CA LEU A 708 14.25 -22.15 -32.65
C LEU A 708 15.75 -22.23 -32.99
N TYR A 709 16.33 -23.44 -32.99
CA TYR A 709 17.70 -23.66 -33.44
C TYR A 709 17.80 -23.64 -34.98
N GLU A 710 16.86 -24.26 -35.70
CA GLU A 710 16.75 -24.17 -37.16
C GLU A 710 16.44 -22.73 -37.62
N PHE A 711 15.53 -22.03 -36.93
CA PHE A 711 15.28 -20.60 -37.12
C PHE A 711 16.57 -19.79 -37.10
N LEU A 712 17.37 -19.94 -36.03
CA LEU A 712 18.56 -19.15 -35.80
C LEU A 712 19.66 -19.44 -36.84
N LYS A 713 19.81 -20.70 -37.26
CA LYS A 713 20.73 -21.06 -38.36
C LYS A 713 20.32 -20.41 -39.68
N LYS A 714 19.03 -20.51 -40.07
CA LYS A 714 18.53 -19.88 -41.30
C LYS A 714 18.66 -18.36 -41.24
N TRP A 715 18.28 -17.74 -40.12
CA TRP A 715 18.43 -16.29 -39.91
C TRP A 715 19.88 -15.82 -40.06
N LEU A 716 20.86 -16.55 -39.49
CA LEU A 716 22.28 -16.23 -39.61
C LEU A 716 22.90 -16.54 -40.98
N ILE A 717 22.27 -17.37 -41.81
CA ILE A 717 22.67 -17.55 -43.22
C ILE A 717 22.27 -16.32 -44.04
N ASP A 718 21.09 -15.75 -43.78
CA ASP A 718 20.62 -14.52 -44.43
C ASP A 718 21.28 -13.24 -43.86
N HIS A 719 21.76 -13.29 -42.60
CA HIS A 719 22.40 -12.18 -41.88
C HIS A 719 23.83 -12.53 -41.41
N PRO A 720 24.76 -12.80 -42.34
CA PRO A 720 26.09 -13.34 -42.04
C PRO A 720 26.97 -12.39 -41.22
N GLU A 721 26.69 -11.08 -41.20
CA GLU A 721 27.42 -10.11 -40.38
C GLU A 721 27.34 -10.42 -38.88
N PHE A 722 26.22 -10.99 -38.41
CA PHE A 722 26.02 -11.28 -36.99
C PHE A 722 26.62 -12.62 -36.52
N ILE A 723 27.16 -13.46 -37.43
CA ILE A 723 27.78 -14.76 -37.07
C ILE A 723 28.93 -14.56 -36.07
N SER A 724 29.66 -13.44 -36.20
CA SER A 724 30.82 -13.14 -35.34
C SER A 724 30.44 -12.57 -33.96
N ASN A 725 29.22 -12.04 -33.79
CA ASN A 725 28.82 -11.30 -32.59
C ASN A 725 28.69 -12.21 -31.36
N PRO A 726 28.94 -11.71 -30.13
CA PRO A 726 28.72 -12.48 -28.91
C PRO A 726 27.24 -12.90 -28.76
N PHE A 727 26.91 -14.18 -28.97
CA PHE A 727 25.51 -14.62 -28.98
C PHE A 727 25.00 -15.05 -27.60
N TYR A 728 23.77 -14.68 -27.28
CA TYR A 728 23.05 -15.05 -26.06
C TYR A 728 21.60 -15.47 -26.36
N VAL A 729 21.07 -16.41 -25.57
CA VAL A 729 19.63 -16.74 -25.53
C VAL A 729 19.04 -16.18 -24.25
N GLY A 730 17.91 -15.48 -24.33
CA GLY A 730 17.21 -14.84 -23.21
C GLY A 730 15.72 -15.13 -23.23
N GLY A 731 15.07 -15.00 -22.08
CA GLY A 731 13.61 -15.07 -21.98
C GLY A 731 13.10 -15.04 -20.55
N ASP A 732 11.77 -14.95 -20.42
CA ASP A 732 11.05 -14.86 -19.16
C ASP A 732 10.12 -16.06 -18.89
N SER A 733 9.73 -16.24 -17.62
CA SER A 733 8.63 -17.14 -17.24
C SER A 733 8.85 -18.57 -17.76
N TYR A 734 7.93 -19.10 -18.58
CA TYR A 734 8.02 -20.44 -19.18
C TYR A 734 9.24 -20.63 -20.12
N ALA A 735 9.84 -19.54 -20.63
CA ALA A 735 11.10 -19.62 -21.38
C ALA A 735 12.26 -20.15 -20.50
N GLY A 736 12.09 -20.18 -19.17
CA GLY A 736 12.92 -20.96 -18.24
C GLY A 736 13.12 -22.42 -18.62
N ILE A 737 12.16 -23.03 -19.33
CA ILE A 737 12.28 -24.38 -19.91
C ILE A 737 13.02 -24.34 -21.25
N ILE A 738 12.66 -23.43 -22.16
CA ILE A 738 13.10 -23.45 -23.57
C ILE A 738 14.53 -22.92 -23.76
N VAL A 739 14.88 -21.80 -23.12
CA VAL A 739 16.19 -21.12 -23.23
C VAL A 739 17.38 -22.06 -22.98
N PRO A 740 17.42 -22.91 -21.91
CA PRO A 740 18.54 -23.83 -21.69
C PRO A 740 18.56 -25.01 -22.69
N ILE A 741 17.43 -25.42 -23.26
CA ILE A 741 17.37 -26.48 -24.28
C ILE A 741 17.92 -25.95 -25.61
N VAL A 742 17.43 -24.81 -26.10
CA VAL A 742 17.95 -24.10 -27.29
C VAL A 742 19.45 -23.84 -27.16
N SER A 743 19.89 -23.32 -26.00
CA SER A 743 21.32 -23.10 -25.71
C SER A 743 22.14 -24.40 -25.78
N GLN A 744 21.57 -25.54 -25.36
CA GLN A 744 22.24 -26.83 -25.47
C GLN A 744 22.28 -27.34 -26.91
N PHE A 745 21.21 -27.16 -27.71
CA PHE A 745 21.17 -27.58 -29.11
C PHE A 745 22.23 -26.83 -29.93
N ILE A 746 22.28 -25.50 -29.79
CA ILE A 746 23.37 -24.66 -30.34
C ILE A 746 24.75 -25.17 -29.90
N SER A 747 24.92 -25.43 -28.60
CA SER A 747 26.17 -25.93 -28.05
C SER A 747 26.55 -27.36 -28.48
N ASN A 748 25.61 -28.15 -29.00
CA ASN A 748 25.85 -29.50 -29.52
C ASN A 748 26.17 -29.42 -31.02
N GLY A 749 25.42 -28.62 -31.79
CA GLY A 749 25.72 -28.33 -33.20
C GLY A 749 27.12 -27.76 -33.40
N ASN A 750 27.50 -26.75 -32.60
CA ASN A 750 28.85 -26.19 -32.57
C ASN A 750 29.96 -27.20 -32.25
N ALA A 751 29.63 -28.29 -31.53
CA ALA A 751 30.60 -29.32 -31.14
C ALA A 751 30.77 -30.42 -32.19
N VAL A 752 29.78 -30.63 -33.06
CA VAL A 752 29.84 -31.59 -34.18
C VAL A 752 30.10 -30.93 -35.54
N GLY A 753 30.24 -29.60 -35.58
CA GLY A 753 30.60 -28.84 -36.79
C GLY A 753 29.43 -28.46 -37.70
N VAL A 754 28.24 -28.22 -37.13
CA VAL A 754 27.13 -27.62 -37.88
C VAL A 754 27.41 -26.13 -38.12
N GLU A 755 27.28 -25.69 -39.37
CA GLU A 755 27.38 -24.29 -39.77
C GLU A 755 25.98 -23.66 -39.98
N PRO A 756 25.82 -22.32 -39.82
CA PRO A 756 26.82 -21.37 -39.37
C PRO A 756 27.14 -21.54 -37.88
N LYS A 757 28.42 -21.53 -37.52
CA LYS A 757 28.89 -21.73 -36.14
C LYS A 757 28.54 -20.56 -35.23
N ILE A 758 27.49 -20.72 -34.43
CA ILE A 758 26.93 -19.68 -33.58
C ILE A 758 27.88 -19.36 -32.42
N ASN A 759 28.28 -18.09 -32.25
CA ASN A 759 29.25 -17.64 -31.26
C ASN A 759 28.67 -17.51 -29.81
N LEU A 760 27.95 -18.54 -29.34
CA LEU A 760 27.27 -18.60 -28.05
C LEU A 760 28.22 -18.32 -26.86
N LYS A 761 27.79 -17.45 -25.94
CA LYS A 761 28.53 -17.07 -24.72
C LYS A 761 27.80 -17.42 -23.43
N GLY A 762 26.48 -17.56 -23.47
CA GLY A 762 25.67 -17.82 -22.29
C GLY A 762 24.18 -17.58 -22.52
N TYR A 763 23.43 -17.55 -21.43
CA TYR A 763 21.99 -17.30 -21.46
C TYR A 763 21.50 -16.44 -20.29
N VAL A 764 20.31 -15.86 -20.44
CA VAL A 764 19.65 -14.96 -19.48
C VAL A 764 18.24 -15.47 -19.18
N LEU A 765 17.81 -15.42 -17.92
CA LEU A 765 16.50 -15.88 -17.48
C LEU A 765 15.86 -14.93 -16.47
N GLY A 766 14.67 -14.42 -16.78
CA GLY A 766 13.85 -13.61 -15.88
C GLY A 766 12.67 -14.40 -15.31
N ASN A 767 12.51 -14.42 -13.99
CA ASN A 767 11.45 -15.16 -13.28
C ASN A 767 11.21 -16.58 -13.86
N PRO A 768 12.24 -17.44 -14.02
CA PRO A 768 12.12 -18.65 -14.83
C PRO A 768 11.38 -19.77 -14.12
N GLY A 769 10.37 -20.33 -14.79
CA GLY A 769 9.81 -21.63 -14.43
C GLY A 769 10.78 -22.73 -14.88
N THR A 770 11.43 -23.41 -13.92
CA THR A 770 12.46 -24.43 -14.22
C THR A 770 12.05 -25.87 -13.89
N ASN A 771 11.00 -26.04 -13.08
CA ASN A 771 10.35 -27.33 -12.82
C ASN A 771 8.94 -27.14 -12.26
N ALA A 772 8.15 -28.21 -12.25
CA ALA A 772 6.78 -28.20 -11.73
C ALA A 772 6.67 -27.93 -10.22
N ALA A 773 7.72 -28.13 -9.41
CA ALA A 773 7.66 -27.87 -7.97
C ALA A 773 7.65 -26.36 -7.62
N SER A 774 7.89 -25.48 -8.60
CA SER A 774 7.97 -24.02 -8.40
C SER A 774 6.75 -23.42 -7.68
N ASN A 775 5.53 -23.90 -7.97
CA ASN A 775 4.32 -23.35 -7.34
C ASN A 775 4.20 -23.70 -5.85
N ASN A 776 4.91 -24.74 -5.36
CA ASN A 776 4.93 -25.07 -3.92
C ASN A 776 5.59 -23.95 -3.09
N PHE A 777 6.31 -23.02 -3.73
CA PHE A 777 6.90 -21.84 -3.08
C PHE A 777 5.97 -20.62 -3.00
N GLN A 778 4.76 -20.68 -3.57
CA GLN A 778 3.78 -19.59 -3.45
C GLN A 778 3.34 -19.39 -1.99
N ILE A 779 3.17 -20.46 -1.23
CA ILE A 779 2.72 -20.43 0.17
C ILE A 779 3.77 -19.81 1.12
N PRO A 780 5.06 -20.23 1.13
CA PRO A 780 6.06 -19.56 1.95
C PRO A 780 6.32 -18.11 1.52
N LEU A 781 6.24 -17.78 0.23
CA LEU A 781 6.35 -16.39 -0.22
C LEU A 781 5.15 -15.55 0.22
N ALA A 782 3.92 -16.05 0.10
CA ALA A 782 2.72 -15.36 0.55
C ALA A 782 2.70 -15.17 2.08
N HIS A 783 3.26 -16.09 2.86
CA HIS A 783 3.47 -15.90 4.30
C HIS A 783 4.55 -14.83 4.58
N GLY A 784 5.66 -14.85 3.84
CA GLY A 784 6.73 -13.85 3.97
C GLY A 784 6.30 -12.42 3.61
N LEU A 785 5.39 -12.29 2.64
CA LEU A 785 4.73 -11.05 2.23
C LEU A 785 3.52 -10.66 3.12
N GLY A 786 3.23 -11.41 4.18
CA GLY A 786 2.14 -11.11 5.12
C GLY A 786 0.72 -11.31 4.57
N LEU A 787 0.56 -11.96 3.41
CA LEU A 787 -0.74 -12.19 2.75
C LEU A 787 -1.59 -13.24 3.48
N ILE A 788 -0.94 -14.24 4.09
CA ILE A 788 -1.58 -15.27 4.91
C ILE A 788 -1.08 -15.25 6.35
N SER A 789 -1.95 -15.58 7.30
CA SER A 789 -1.56 -15.66 8.70
C SER A 789 -0.64 -16.85 8.98
N ASN A 790 0.18 -16.72 10.02
CA ASN A 790 1.07 -17.79 10.49
C ASN A 790 0.29 -19.07 10.87
N GLU A 791 -0.97 -18.96 11.35
CA GLU A 791 -1.81 -20.13 11.61
C GLU A 791 -2.05 -20.93 10.32
N LEU A 792 -2.55 -20.28 9.25
CA LEU A 792 -2.81 -20.94 7.98
C LEU A 792 -1.51 -21.49 7.36
N TYR A 793 -0.39 -20.76 7.50
CA TYR A 793 0.91 -21.22 7.02
C TYR A 793 1.39 -22.51 7.71
N GLN A 794 1.32 -22.60 9.05
CA GLN A 794 1.66 -23.87 9.73
C GLN A 794 0.66 -24.97 9.39
N SER A 795 -0.65 -24.70 9.36
CA SER A 795 -1.66 -25.71 8.99
C SER A 795 -1.46 -26.27 7.59
N LEU A 796 -1.15 -25.43 6.60
CA LEU A 796 -0.75 -25.85 5.25
C LEU A 796 0.52 -26.70 5.28
N LYS A 797 1.58 -26.22 5.93
CA LYS A 797 2.88 -26.91 6.04
C LYS A 797 2.76 -28.30 6.67
N ASP A 798 2.03 -28.42 7.78
CA ASP A 798 1.94 -29.66 8.54
C ASP A 798 1.00 -30.69 7.88
N THR A 799 -0.09 -30.25 7.22
CA THR A 799 -1.05 -31.16 6.58
C THR A 799 -0.70 -31.52 5.14
N CYS A 800 -0.16 -30.58 4.35
CA CYS A 800 0.26 -30.82 2.97
C CYS A 800 1.72 -31.28 2.85
N LYS A 801 2.53 -31.12 3.92
CA LYS A 801 3.92 -31.59 4.01
C LYS A 801 4.86 -31.07 2.91
N GLY A 802 4.55 -29.89 2.36
CA GLY A 802 5.32 -29.24 1.29
C GLY A 802 4.90 -29.57 -0.14
N GLU A 803 3.89 -30.43 -0.34
CA GLU A 803 3.30 -30.70 -1.66
C GLU A 803 1.89 -30.11 -1.75
N TYR A 804 1.71 -29.12 -2.63
CA TYR A 804 0.52 -28.25 -2.66
C TYR A 804 -0.21 -28.27 -4.01
N GLN A 805 0.28 -29.03 -4.99
CA GLN A 805 -0.31 -29.15 -6.32
C GLN A 805 -0.88 -30.56 -6.56
N LYS A 806 -0.08 -31.58 -6.28
CA LYS A 806 -0.42 -33.00 -6.41
C LYS A 806 -0.93 -33.55 -5.07
N ILE A 807 -1.90 -32.85 -4.51
CA ILE A 807 -2.53 -33.18 -3.22
C ILE A 807 -3.29 -34.50 -3.38
N ASP A 808 -3.06 -35.43 -2.46
CA ASP A 808 -3.83 -36.68 -2.37
C ASP A 808 -5.32 -36.35 -2.15
N PRO A 809 -6.25 -36.82 -2.99
CA PRO A 809 -7.68 -36.56 -2.85
C PRO A 809 -8.29 -36.99 -1.51
N SER A 810 -7.65 -37.90 -0.77
CA SER A 810 -8.05 -38.30 0.58
C SER A 810 -7.61 -37.31 1.68
N ASN A 811 -6.64 -36.43 1.40
CA ASN A 811 -6.15 -35.41 2.33
C ASN A 811 -7.08 -34.17 2.34
N ALA A 812 -8.31 -34.39 2.80
CA ALA A 812 -9.36 -33.38 2.87
C ALA A 812 -8.95 -32.11 3.64
N LEU A 813 -8.09 -32.24 4.66
CA LEU A 813 -7.56 -31.09 5.42
C LEU A 813 -6.64 -30.23 4.57
N CYS A 814 -5.67 -30.82 3.85
CA CYS A 814 -4.83 -30.05 2.94
C CYS A 814 -5.66 -29.38 1.83
N LEU A 815 -6.62 -30.10 1.24
CA LEU A 815 -7.54 -29.53 0.24
C LEU A 815 -8.34 -28.35 0.79
N GLN A 816 -8.84 -28.43 2.03
CA GLN A 816 -9.56 -27.36 2.70
C GLN A 816 -8.66 -26.13 2.94
N TYR A 817 -7.45 -26.32 3.50
CA TYR A 817 -6.53 -25.19 3.72
C TYR A 817 -6.04 -24.55 2.42
N MET A 818 -5.88 -25.34 1.35
CA MET A 818 -5.57 -24.84 0.01
C MET A 818 -6.74 -24.09 -0.63
N GLN A 819 -7.98 -24.51 -0.37
CA GLN A 819 -9.17 -23.73 -0.76
C GLN A 819 -9.17 -22.36 -0.05
N THR A 820 -8.89 -22.32 1.25
CA THR A 820 -8.75 -21.06 2.00
C THR A 820 -7.62 -20.19 1.43
N PHE A 821 -6.44 -20.76 1.17
CA PHE A 821 -5.31 -20.05 0.54
C PHE A 821 -5.72 -19.37 -0.78
N ASN A 822 -6.33 -20.13 -1.68
CA ASN A 822 -6.78 -19.63 -2.98
C ASN A 822 -7.87 -18.53 -2.85
N GLN A 823 -8.76 -18.65 -1.86
CA GLN A 823 -9.76 -17.62 -1.58
C GLN A 823 -9.14 -16.31 -1.07
N LEU A 824 -8.14 -16.38 -0.18
CA LEU A 824 -7.47 -15.21 0.40
C LEU A 824 -6.65 -14.42 -0.61
N LEU A 825 -6.08 -15.09 -1.62
CA LEU A 825 -5.25 -14.47 -2.65
C LEU A 825 -6.03 -14.08 -3.91
N SER A 826 -7.31 -14.47 -4.02
CA SER A 826 -8.16 -14.24 -5.21
C SER A 826 -8.27 -12.78 -5.68
N GLY A 827 -8.04 -11.81 -4.79
CA GLY A 827 -8.02 -10.38 -5.10
C GLY A 827 -6.70 -9.82 -5.64
N LEU A 828 -5.63 -10.61 -5.73
CA LEU A 828 -4.28 -10.15 -6.06
C LEU A 828 -3.88 -10.40 -7.52
N ASN A 829 -3.04 -9.52 -8.06
CA ASN A 829 -2.28 -9.78 -9.29
C ASN A 829 -1.07 -10.67 -8.98
N PHE A 830 -1.13 -11.96 -9.33
CA PHE A 830 -0.06 -12.91 -8.99
C PHE A 830 1.29 -12.56 -9.62
N ALA A 831 1.32 -11.90 -10.79
CA ALA A 831 2.58 -11.52 -11.45
C ALA A 831 3.26 -10.30 -10.80
N HIS A 832 2.53 -9.51 -10.00
CA HIS A 832 3.07 -8.41 -9.21
C HIS A 832 2.07 -7.99 -8.12
N ILE A 833 2.19 -8.54 -6.90
CA ILE A 833 1.11 -8.47 -5.89
C ILE A 833 0.68 -7.05 -5.45
N LEU A 834 1.52 -6.04 -5.68
CA LEU A 834 1.23 -4.64 -5.35
C LEU A 834 0.39 -3.91 -6.42
N GLU A 835 0.30 -4.47 -7.64
CA GLU A 835 -0.53 -3.92 -8.72
C GLU A 835 -1.99 -4.39 -8.60
N GLN A 836 -2.90 -3.57 -9.13
CA GLN A 836 -4.33 -3.90 -9.14
C GLN A 836 -4.58 -5.20 -9.93
N ASN A 837 -5.41 -6.07 -9.37
CA ASN A 837 -5.93 -7.22 -10.09
C ASN A 837 -7.02 -6.78 -11.08
N CYS A 838 -6.86 -7.15 -12.35
CA CYS A 838 -7.67 -6.62 -13.46
C CYS A 838 -8.03 -7.73 -14.44
N PRO A 839 -9.16 -7.60 -15.18
CA PRO A 839 -9.52 -8.54 -16.25
C PRO A 839 -8.39 -8.76 -17.26
N PHE A 840 -8.33 -9.96 -17.85
CA PHE A 840 -7.31 -10.28 -18.84
C PHE A 840 -7.47 -9.41 -20.11
N ALA A 841 -6.33 -9.10 -20.73
CA ALA A 841 -6.23 -8.04 -21.73
C ALA A 841 -6.64 -8.43 -23.17
N SER A 842 -6.76 -9.72 -23.44
CA SER A 842 -7.31 -10.26 -24.69
C SER A 842 -8.61 -11.02 -24.40
N PRO A 843 -9.51 -11.20 -25.37
CA PRO A 843 -10.63 -12.14 -25.24
C PRO A 843 -10.10 -13.51 -24.79
N GLU A 844 -10.72 -14.14 -23.78
CA GLU A 844 -10.37 -15.52 -23.44
C GLU A 844 -10.65 -16.44 -24.65
N PRO A 845 -9.69 -17.27 -25.10
CA PRO A 845 -9.97 -18.33 -26.05
C PRO A 845 -11.15 -19.18 -25.56
N SER A 846 -12.08 -19.50 -26.46
CA SER A 846 -13.39 -20.03 -26.10
C SER A 846 -13.33 -21.43 -25.47
N LYS A 847 -13.09 -21.49 -24.16
CA LYS A 847 -13.39 -22.65 -23.33
C LYS A 847 -14.87 -22.98 -23.52
N ASN A 848 -15.19 -24.26 -23.74
CA ASN A 848 -16.55 -24.71 -23.97
C ASN A 848 -17.48 -24.19 -22.87
N PHE A 849 -18.55 -23.49 -23.26
CA PHE A 849 -19.44 -22.78 -22.36
C PHE A 849 -20.23 -23.75 -21.47
N ASP A 850 -19.74 -24.01 -20.26
CA ASP A 850 -20.59 -24.50 -19.18
C ASP A 850 -21.45 -23.33 -18.67
N GLY A 851 -22.77 -23.48 -18.75
CA GLY A 851 -23.70 -22.37 -19.02
C GLY A 851 -24.06 -21.49 -17.82
N ARG A 852 -23.11 -20.72 -17.27
CA ARG A 852 -23.32 -19.91 -16.05
C ARG A 852 -22.81 -18.46 -16.03
N ARG A 853 -22.40 -17.85 -17.15
CA ARG A 853 -22.36 -16.38 -17.26
C ARG A 853 -23.68 -15.87 -17.85
N SER A 854 -24.25 -14.84 -17.25
CA SER A 854 -25.45 -14.17 -17.76
C SER A 854 -25.13 -13.31 -18.98
N ALA A 855 -26.10 -13.15 -19.87
CA ALA A 855 -25.97 -12.20 -20.99
C ALA A 855 -25.76 -10.75 -20.50
N ILE A 856 -26.21 -10.43 -19.28
CA ILE A 856 -26.09 -9.11 -18.65
C ILE A 856 -24.63 -8.78 -18.32
N GLU A 857 -23.84 -9.74 -17.84
CA GLU A 857 -22.40 -9.52 -17.56
C GLU A 857 -21.63 -9.21 -18.84
N ILE A 858 -21.84 -10.00 -19.90
CA ILE A 858 -21.21 -9.82 -21.22
C ILE A 858 -21.59 -8.46 -21.83
N PHE A 859 -22.85 -8.04 -21.67
CA PHE A 859 -23.33 -6.74 -22.14
C PHE A 859 -22.82 -5.56 -21.31
N SER A 860 -22.62 -5.76 -20.00
CA SER A 860 -22.08 -4.73 -19.10
C SER A 860 -20.60 -4.44 -19.41
N GLN A 861 -19.80 -5.49 -19.64
CA GLN A 861 -18.38 -5.37 -19.97
C GLN A 861 -18.17 -4.53 -21.25
N LYS A 862 -18.97 -4.79 -22.29
CA LYS A 862 -18.97 -4.00 -23.54
C LYS A 862 -19.54 -2.58 -23.39
N ILE A 863 -20.28 -2.27 -22.33
CA ILE A 863 -20.79 -0.91 -22.05
C ILE A 863 -19.75 -0.05 -21.33
N GLU A 864 -18.84 -0.65 -20.55
CA GLU A 864 -17.70 0.09 -19.98
C GLU A 864 -16.70 0.49 -21.07
N GLU A 865 -16.40 -0.42 -22.01
CA GLU A 865 -15.52 -0.19 -23.17
C GLU A 865 -16.01 0.94 -24.11
N LEU A 866 -17.28 1.35 -24.03
CA LEU A 866 -17.90 2.39 -24.88
C LEU A 866 -18.05 3.76 -24.21
N LYS A 867 -17.62 3.94 -22.94
CA LYS A 867 -17.94 5.14 -22.14
C LYS A 867 -16.82 6.18 -22.01
N VAL A 868 -15.61 5.91 -22.50
CA VAL A 868 -14.46 6.80 -22.35
C VAL A 868 -14.45 7.84 -23.47
N ARG A 869 -14.58 9.13 -23.13
CA ARG A 869 -14.42 10.28 -24.05
C ARG A 869 -13.46 11.37 -23.56
N GLU A 870 -12.86 11.18 -22.39
CA GLU A 870 -11.68 11.90 -21.95
C GLU A 870 -10.55 10.88 -21.76
N PRO A 871 -9.32 11.14 -22.23
CA PRO A 871 -8.21 10.20 -22.13
C PRO A 871 -7.73 10.10 -20.66
N THR A 872 -8.30 9.17 -19.90
CA THR A 872 -7.85 8.93 -18.53
C THR A 872 -6.56 8.10 -18.51
N PRO A 873 -5.60 8.38 -17.60
CA PRO A 873 -4.40 7.57 -17.46
C PRO A 873 -4.73 6.12 -17.11
N ILE A 874 -3.95 5.18 -17.68
CA ILE A 874 -4.05 3.76 -17.35
C ILE A 874 -3.76 3.55 -15.86
N LYS A 875 -4.74 3.01 -15.14
CA LYS A 875 -4.61 2.60 -13.73
C LYS A 875 -4.02 1.20 -13.54
N CYS A 876 -4.04 0.37 -14.59
CA CYS A 876 -3.67 -1.04 -14.49
C CYS A 876 -2.85 -1.54 -15.68
N ARG A 877 -1.77 -2.29 -15.42
CA ARG A 877 -0.87 -2.88 -16.44
C ARG A 877 -1.63 -3.66 -17.53
N MET A 878 -2.74 -4.31 -17.17
CA MET A 878 -3.58 -5.07 -18.11
C MET A 878 -4.27 -4.20 -19.16
N ASP A 879 -4.61 -2.94 -18.87
CA ASP A 879 -5.12 -2.01 -19.88
C ASP A 879 -4.02 -1.58 -20.85
N GLY A 880 -2.76 -1.56 -20.42
CA GLY A 880 -1.61 -1.43 -21.31
C GLY A 880 -1.63 -2.55 -22.36
N TYR A 881 -1.69 -3.81 -21.91
CA TYR A 881 -1.75 -4.96 -22.81
C TYR A 881 -2.98 -4.99 -23.74
N ARG A 882 -4.04 -4.21 -23.49
CA ARG A 882 -5.15 -4.01 -24.45
C ARG A 882 -4.73 -3.13 -25.63
N LEU A 883 -3.87 -2.13 -25.41
CA LEU A 883 -3.35 -1.26 -26.49
C LEU A 883 -2.57 -2.06 -27.54
N VAL A 884 -1.72 -3.01 -27.12
CA VAL A 884 -1.00 -3.87 -28.09
C VAL A 884 -1.94 -4.80 -28.85
N TYR A 885 -3.06 -5.25 -28.26
CA TYR A 885 -4.09 -6.01 -28.97
C TYR A 885 -4.78 -5.15 -30.05
N TYR A 886 -5.25 -3.94 -29.72
CA TYR A 886 -5.88 -3.06 -30.71
C TYR A 886 -4.91 -2.64 -31.82
N TRP A 887 -3.66 -2.32 -31.46
CA TRP A 887 -2.62 -1.93 -32.39
C TRP A 887 -2.21 -3.08 -33.33
N SER A 888 -1.97 -4.29 -32.82
CA SER A 888 -1.54 -5.44 -33.66
C SER A 888 -2.64 -5.96 -34.59
N ASN A 889 -3.90 -5.61 -34.32
CA ASN A 889 -5.05 -5.92 -35.19
C ASN A 889 -5.43 -4.79 -36.15
N ASP A 890 -4.73 -3.65 -36.11
CA ASP A 890 -4.89 -2.63 -37.15
C ASP A 890 -4.21 -3.06 -38.45
N LYS A 891 -4.88 -2.81 -39.58
CA LYS A 891 -4.41 -3.25 -40.90
C LYS A 891 -3.18 -2.49 -41.37
N SER A 892 -3.05 -1.21 -41.03
CA SER A 892 -1.85 -0.43 -41.39
C SER A 892 -0.64 -0.90 -40.60
N VAL A 893 -0.83 -1.32 -39.34
CA VAL A 893 0.22 -1.96 -38.53
C VAL A 893 0.63 -3.30 -39.14
N GLN A 894 -0.32 -4.16 -39.50
CA GLN A 894 -0.02 -5.45 -40.13
C GLN A 894 0.67 -5.30 -41.50
N GLU A 895 0.30 -4.30 -42.29
CA GLU A 895 0.98 -4.00 -43.56
C GLU A 895 2.39 -3.42 -43.34
N ALA A 896 2.59 -2.57 -42.31
CA ALA A 896 3.91 -2.04 -41.94
C ALA A 896 4.84 -3.08 -41.31
N LEU A 897 4.31 -4.07 -40.60
CA LEU A 897 5.03 -5.24 -40.06
C LEU A 897 5.20 -6.37 -41.09
N HIS A 898 4.77 -6.18 -42.34
CA HIS A 898 4.90 -7.15 -43.43
C HIS A 898 4.17 -8.50 -43.18
N ILE A 899 3.07 -8.49 -42.41
CA ILE A 899 2.32 -9.71 -42.07
C ILE A 899 1.71 -10.33 -43.34
N HIS A 900 1.86 -11.65 -43.49
CA HIS A 900 1.31 -12.41 -44.62
C HIS A 900 -0.22 -12.37 -44.60
N LYS A 901 -0.84 -11.80 -45.63
CA LYS A 901 -2.30 -11.62 -45.68
C LYS A 901 -3.03 -12.97 -45.64
N GLY A 902 -3.69 -13.24 -44.52
CA GLY A 902 -4.42 -14.50 -44.26
C GLY A 902 -3.64 -15.57 -43.49
N SER A 903 -2.44 -15.28 -42.95
CA SER A 903 -1.72 -16.21 -42.06
C SER A 903 -2.40 -16.40 -40.70
N ILE A 904 -2.81 -15.27 -40.09
CA ILE A 904 -3.50 -15.18 -38.81
C ILE A 904 -4.70 -14.25 -38.97
N ALA A 905 -5.85 -14.62 -38.41
CA ALA A 905 -7.10 -13.85 -38.54
C ALA A 905 -7.26 -12.75 -37.48
N GLU A 906 -6.71 -12.97 -36.29
CA GLU A 906 -6.73 -12.07 -35.13
C GLU A 906 -5.45 -12.31 -34.32
N TRP A 907 -4.67 -11.26 -34.06
CA TRP A 907 -3.53 -11.34 -33.15
C TRP A 907 -4.04 -11.32 -31.71
N ILE A 908 -3.60 -12.26 -30.89
CA ILE A 908 -3.86 -12.29 -29.44
C ILE A 908 -2.55 -12.40 -28.67
N ARG A 909 -2.47 -11.74 -27.50
CA ARG A 909 -1.22 -11.65 -26.75
C ARG A 909 -0.72 -13.00 -26.24
N CYS A 910 -1.63 -13.85 -25.75
CA CYS A 910 -1.31 -15.19 -25.26
C CYS A 910 -2.37 -16.20 -25.71
N ASN A 911 -1.95 -17.23 -26.45
CA ASN A 911 -2.81 -18.28 -26.96
C ASN A 911 -2.67 -19.57 -26.13
N TYR A 912 -3.30 -19.59 -24.95
CA TYR A 912 -3.32 -20.78 -24.08
C TYR A 912 -4.18 -21.94 -24.62
N GLY A 913 -4.78 -21.81 -25.81
CA GLY A 913 -5.52 -22.86 -26.50
C GLY A 913 -4.68 -23.70 -27.47
N LEU A 914 -3.37 -23.42 -27.60
CA LEU A 914 -2.49 -24.14 -28.52
C LEU A 914 -2.32 -25.62 -28.13
N PRO A 915 -2.29 -26.55 -29.10
CA PRO A 915 -2.05 -27.98 -28.84
C PRO A 915 -0.56 -28.23 -28.53
N TYR A 916 -0.21 -27.97 -27.28
CA TYR A 916 1.16 -27.99 -26.76
C TYR A 916 1.38 -29.14 -25.76
N THR A 917 2.49 -29.87 -25.89
CA THR A 917 2.84 -30.99 -25.00
C THR A 917 4.08 -30.67 -24.17
N THR A 918 3.91 -30.62 -22.85
CA THR A 918 5.01 -30.43 -21.89
C THR A 918 5.71 -31.77 -21.62
N PHE A 919 6.90 -31.98 -22.17
CA PHE A 919 7.72 -33.18 -21.93
C PHE A 919 8.81 -32.95 -20.87
N VAL A 920 9.30 -31.72 -20.70
CA VAL A 920 10.44 -31.42 -19.84
C VAL A 920 9.98 -30.97 -18.46
N GLY A 921 9.89 -31.92 -17.52
CA GLY A 921 9.49 -31.66 -16.13
C GLY A 921 10.56 -30.98 -15.25
N ASP A 922 11.82 -30.98 -15.70
CA ASP A 922 12.97 -30.38 -15.01
C ASP A 922 14.10 -30.06 -16.03
N VAL A 923 14.64 -28.83 -15.99
CA VAL A 923 15.78 -28.42 -16.83
C VAL A 923 17.16 -28.50 -16.17
N VAL A 924 17.27 -28.93 -14.90
CA VAL A 924 18.56 -29.12 -14.20
C VAL A 924 19.66 -29.78 -15.06
N PRO A 925 19.41 -30.88 -15.82
CA PRO A 925 20.42 -31.51 -16.67
C PRO A 925 20.97 -30.59 -17.77
N TYR A 926 20.12 -29.71 -18.33
CA TYR A 926 20.52 -28.78 -19.38
C TYR A 926 21.43 -27.68 -18.84
N HIS A 927 21.07 -27.11 -17.69
CA HIS A 927 21.89 -26.12 -16.99
C HIS A 927 23.22 -26.70 -16.50
N ALA A 928 23.24 -27.95 -16.03
CA ALA A 928 24.46 -28.64 -15.63
C ALA A 928 25.42 -28.85 -16.82
N ASN A 929 24.92 -29.34 -17.95
CA ASN A 929 25.73 -29.54 -19.17
C ASN A 929 26.31 -28.20 -19.70
N LEU A 930 25.50 -27.15 -19.78
CA LEU A 930 25.96 -25.83 -20.21
C LEU A 930 27.00 -25.23 -19.23
N SER A 931 26.82 -25.45 -17.93
CA SER A 931 27.79 -25.04 -16.90
C SER A 931 29.12 -25.78 -17.03
N MET A 932 29.10 -27.09 -17.27
CA MET A 932 30.32 -27.89 -17.51
C MET A 932 31.06 -27.46 -18.78
N LYS A 933 30.33 -27.07 -19.84
CA LYS A 933 30.90 -26.46 -21.06
C LYS A 933 31.36 -25.01 -20.87
N GLY A 934 31.19 -24.44 -19.67
CA GLY A 934 31.76 -23.14 -19.27
C GLY A 934 31.02 -21.90 -19.76
N TYR A 935 29.78 -22.03 -20.27
CA TYR A 935 28.92 -20.90 -20.62
C TYR A 935 28.46 -20.16 -19.37
N ARG A 936 28.42 -18.82 -19.41
CA ARG A 936 27.89 -18.04 -18.29
C ARG A 936 26.36 -18.09 -18.27
N SER A 937 25.77 -17.86 -17.10
CA SER A 937 24.32 -17.65 -16.98
C SER A 937 23.99 -16.49 -16.07
N LEU A 938 22.96 -15.74 -16.44
CA LEU A 938 22.32 -14.77 -15.57
C LEU A 938 20.89 -15.23 -15.31
N VAL A 939 20.54 -15.36 -14.03
CA VAL A 939 19.18 -15.61 -13.59
C VAL A 939 18.75 -14.44 -12.72
N TYR A 940 17.55 -13.92 -12.90
CA TYR A 940 16.96 -12.95 -11.99
C TYR A 940 15.48 -13.22 -11.74
N SER A 941 14.97 -12.76 -10.60
CA SER A 941 13.54 -12.86 -10.27
C SER A 941 13.06 -11.61 -9.51
N GLY A 942 11.91 -11.06 -9.90
CA GLY A 942 11.21 -10.03 -9.11
C GLY A 942 10.81 -10.56 -7.73
N ASP A 943 11.02 -9.77 -6.67
CA ASP A 943 10.76 -10.20 -5.29
C ASP A 943 9.27 -10.31 -4.93
N HIS A 944 8.40 -9.53 -5.61
CA HIS A 944 6.94 -9.51 -5.45
C HIS A 944 6.16 -10.30 -6.53
N ASP A 945 6.84 -11.16 -7.31
CA ASP A 945 6.20 -12.12 -8.20
C ASP A 945 5.80 -13.39 -7.43
N LEU A 946 4.50 -13.70 -7.47
CA LEU A 946 3.89 -14.90 -6.89
C LEU A 946 3.53 -15.93 -7.97
N LEU A 947 3.60 -15.58 -9.27
CA LEU A 947 3.43 -16.52 -10.38
C LEU A 947 4.66 -17.43 -10.49
N VAL A 948 5.87 -16.86 -10.47
CA VAL A 948 7.13 -17.61 -10.35
C VAL A 948 7.96 -17.10 -9.15
N PRO A 949 7.65 -17.57 -7.93
CA PRO A 949 8.31 -17.15 -6.70
C PRO A 949 9.84 -17.18 -6.77
N HIS A 950 10.49 -16.07 -6.42
CA HIS A 950 11.96 -15.98 -6.38
C HIS A 950 12.60 -17.03 -5.43
N LEU A 951 11.85 -17.53 -4.45
CA LEU A 951 12.23 -18.65 -3.57
C LEU A 951 12.35 -19.99 -4.33
N ALA A 952 11.47 -20.25 -5.32
CA ALA A 952 11.59 -21.41 -6.20
C ALA A 952 12.87 -21.35 -7.02
N THR A 953 13.18 -20.17 -7.57
CA THR A 953 14.43 -19.93 -8.32
C THR A 953 15.66 -20.20 -7.44
N GLN A 954 15.66 -19.73 -6.18
CA GLN A 954 16.75 -20.03 -5.24
C GLN A 954 16.86 -21.53 -4.90
N ALA A 955 15.74 -22.21 -4.63
CA ALA A 955 15.73 -23.64 -4.33
C ALA A 955 16.23 -24.49 -5.51
N TRP A 956 15.87 -24.12 -6.74
CA TRP A 956 16.39 -24.73 -7.96
C TRP A 956 17.90 -24.48 -8.15
N ILE A 957 18.40 -23.24 -7.98
CA ILE A 957 19.85 -22.98 -8.06
C ILE A 957 20.61 -23.75 -6.97
N LYS A 958 20.01 -23.94 -5.79
CA LYS A 958 20.57 -24.73 -4.68
C LYS A 958 20.67 -26.23 -5.02
N SER A 959 19.74 -26.80 -5.79
CA SER A 959 19.82 -28.21 -6.21
C SER A 959 20.91 -28.47 -7.25
N LEU A 960 21.38 -27.44 -7.97
CA LEU A 960 22.55 -27.53 -8.86
C LEU A 960 23.89 -27.67 -8.10
N ASN A 961 23.90 -27.45 -6.77
CA ASN A 961 25.05 -27.65 -5.88
C ASN A 961 26.35 -26.94 -6.31
N TYR A 962 26.24 -25.73 -6.88
CA TYR A 962 27.41 -24.92 -7.26
C TYR A 962 28.00 -24.17 -6.06
N SER A 963 29.33 -24.18 -5.94
CA SER A 963 30.06 -23.38 -4.94
C SER A 963 29.82 -21.89 -5.14
N ILE A 964 29.52 -21.17 -4.05
CA ILE A 964 29.38 -19.71 -4.03
C ILE A 964 30.78 -19.06 -4.05
N ILE A 965 30.95 -18.02 -4.86
CA ILE A 965 32.17 -17.18 -4.92
C ILE A 965 31.94 -15.81 -4.29
N ASP A 966 30.78 -15.19 -4.58
CA ASP A 966 30.38 -13.89 -4.04
C ASP A 966 29.02 -14.10 -3.36
N ASP A 967 28.99 -14.00 -2.03
CA ASP A 967 27.82 -14.29 -1.22
C ASP A 967 26.77 -13.17 -1.28
N TRP A 968 25.53 -13.50 -0.91
CA TRP A 968 24.35 -12.64 -0.91
C TRP A 968 24.68 -11.21 -0.48
N ARG A 969 24.54 -10.26 -1.40
CA ARG A 969 24.80 -8.83 -1.14
C ARG A 969 23.90 -7.94 -1.98
N GLN A 970 23.72 -6.70 -1.56
CA GLN A 970 23.00 -5.69 -2.32
C GLN A 970 23.61 -5.50 -3.72
N TRP A 971 22.77 -5.14 -4.69
CA TRP A 971 23.18 -4.39 -5.89
C TRP A 971 22.40 -3.07 -5.95
N ILE A 972 23.03 -2.04 -6.50
CA ILE A 972 22.64 -0.63 -6.29
C ILE A 972 22.48 0.09 -7.62
N VAL A 973 21.37 0.83 -7.77
CA VAL A 973 21.01 1.65 -8.93
C VAL A 973 20.49 3.00 -8.43
N GLY A 974 21.00 4.12 -8.98
CA GLY A 974 20.60 5.47 -8.55
C GLY A 974 20.88 5.76 -7.07
N GLY A 975 21.85 5.07 -6.46
CA GLY A 975 22.14 5.15 -5.02
C GLY A 975 21.25 4.27 -4.13
N GLN A 976 20.27 3.56 -4.69
CA GLN A 976 19.32 2.72 -3.95
C GLN A 976 19.53 1.22 -4.19
N VAL A 977 19.22 0.41 -3.18
CA VAL A 977 19.22 -1.06 -3.29
C VAL A 977 18.14 -1.49 -4.29
N ALA A 978 18.56 -1.97 -5.46
CA ALA A 978 17.68 -2.50 -6.50
C ALA A 978 17.40 -4.01 -6.32
N GLY A 979 18.02 -4.63 -5.32
CA GLY A 979 17.81 -6.01 -4.91
C GLY A 979 19.09 -6.63 -4.36
N TYR A 980 19.15 -7.96 -4.34
CA TYR A 980 20.29 -8.73 -3.85
C TYR A 980 20.84 -9.65 -4.94
N THR A 981 22.10 -10.05 -4.84
CA THR A 981 22.78 -10.89 -5.83
C THR A 981 23.84 -11.79 -5.18
N ARG A 982 24.11 -12.93 -5.83
CA ARG A 982 25.07 -13.97 -5.43
C ARG A 982 25.67 -14.58 -6.71
N THR A 983 26.97 -14.89 -6.73
CA THR A 983 27.64 -15.51 -7.89
C THR A 983 28.30 -16.84 -7.55
N TYR A 984 28.35 -17.74 -8.53
CA TYR A 984 28.73 -19.14 -8.37
C TYR A 984 29.91 -19.53 -9.27
N ALA A 985 30.64 -20.58 -8.89
CA ALA A 985 31.89 -21.00 -9.53
C ALA A 985 31.75 -21.44 -11.01
N ASN A 986 30.55 -21.82 -11.44
CA ASN A 986 30.23 -22.13 -12.83
C ASN A 986 29.96 -20.88 -13.71
N LYS A 987 30.25 -19.66 -13.22
CA LYS A 987 29.90 -18.38 -13.86
C LYS A 987 28.40 -18.07 -13.92
N MET A 988 27.59 -18.71 -13.06
CA MET A 988 26.20 -18.29 -12.83
C MET A 988 26.16 -17.07 -11.92
N THR A 989 25.29 -16.11 -12.24
CA THR A 989 24.87 -15.01 -11.37
C THR A 989 23.38 -15.14 -11.10
N PHE A 990 22.97 -15.05 -9.84
CA PHE A 990 21.57 -14.86 -9.46
C PHE A 990 21.35 -13.44 -8.93
N ALA A 991 20.19 -12.84 -9.22
CA ALA A 991 19.78 -11.57 -8.61
C ALA A 991 18.27 -11.52 -8.32
N THR A 992 17.88 -11.02 -7.15
CA THR A 992 16.51 -10.52 -6.96
C THR A 992 16.40 -9.11 -7.53
N VAL A 993 15.26 -8.78 -8.13
CA VAL A 993 14.88 -7.41 -8.53
C VAL A 993 13.82 -6.93 -7.56
N LYS A 994 14.09 -5.82 -6.88
CA LYS A 994 13.24 -5.28 -5.82
C LYS A 994 12.13 -4.41 -6.38
N ALA A 995 10.88 -4.70 -6.04
CA ALA A 995 9.74 -3.86 -6.41
C ALA A 995 9.90 -2.42 -5.88
N ARG A 996 9.43 -1.45 -6.66
CA ARG A 996 9.44 -0.02 -6.34
C ARG A 996 8.03 0.54 -6.44
N ILE A 997 7.67 1.42 -5.51
CA ILE A 997 6.46 2.24 -5.61
C ILE A 997 6.87 3.58 -6.20
N SER A 998 6.55 3.81 -7.48
CA SER A 998 6.75 5.10 -8.14
C SER A 998 5.41 5.75 -8.46
N PRO A 999 5.13 6.99 -8.01
CA PRO A 999 3.92 7.70 -8.39
C PRO A 999 3.92 8.23 -9.84
N PHE A 1000 5.04 8.07 -10.57
CA PHE A 1000 5.21 8.61 -11.94
C PHE A 1000 5.75 7.60 -12.97
N LEU A 1001 5.92 6.32 -12.61
CA LEU A 1001 6.35 5.27 -13.54
C LEU A 1001 5.47 4.02 -13.40
N PRO A 1002 4.51 3.78 -14.32
CA PRO A 1002 4.06 2.42 -14.58
C PRO A 1002 5.16 1.63 -15.31
N PHE A 1003 5.09 0.29 -15.19
CA PHE A 1003 6.04 -0.69 -15.74
C PHE A 1003 7.40 -0.78 -14.99
N LEU A 1004 8.09 -1.92 -15.13
CA LEU A 1004 9.17 -2.37 -14.23
C LEU A 1004 10.54 -1.69 -14.44
N ASP A 1005 11.19 -1.27 -13.35
CA ASP A 1005 12.60 -0.84 -13.31
C ASP A 1005 13.59 -2.03 -13.43
N MET A 1006 13.61 -2.76 -14.56
CA MET A 1006 14.62 -3.81 -14.85
C MET A 1006 15.92 -3.23 -15.45
N GLU A 1007 16.51 -2.24 -14.76
CA GLU A 1007 17.45 -1.29 -15.38
C GLU A 1007 18.93 -1.77 -15.49
N VAL A 1008 19.52 -2.42 -14.47
CA VAL A 1008 21.01 -2.54 -14.38
C VAL A 1008 21.56 -3.89 -13.92
N VAL A 1009 21.11 -5.01 -14.48
CA VAL A 1009 21.77 -6.31 -14.24
C VAL A 1009 22.97 -6.56 -15.18
N ILE A 1010 22.95 -6.01 -16.40
CA ILE A 1010 23.95 -6.29 -17.45
C ILE A 1010 25.18 -5.36 -17.37
N ARG A 1011 25.02 -4.06 -17.11
CA ARG A 1011 26.11 -3.05 -17.24
C ARG A 1011 27.35 -3.27 -16.36
N ARG A 1012 27.27 -4.06 -15.26
CA ARG A 1012 28.44 -4.31 -14.39
C ARG A 1012 29.39 -5.41 -14.87
N GLN A 1013 29.00 -6.29 -15.80
CA GLN A 1013 29.88 -7.38 -16.24
C GLN A 1013 30.97 -6.98 -17.26
N SER A 1014 30.93 -5.77 -17.83
CA SER A 1014 31.96 -5.28 -18.76
C SER A 1014 33.11 -4.50 -18.08
N ILE A 1015 32.94 -4.01 -16.85
CA ILE A 1015 33.88 -3.09 -16.21
C ILE A 1015 35.00 -3.83 -15.46
N ASN A 1016 34.72 -5.02 -14.91
CA ASN A 1016 35.69 -5.81 -14.13
C ASN A 1016 36.76 -6.56 -14.97
N GLN A 1017 37.04 -6.12 -16.21
CA GLN A 1017 38.17 -6.61 -17.02
C GLN A 1017 39.28 -5.57 -17.24
N LYS A 1018 39.23 -4.42 -16.57
CA LYS A 1018 40.33 -3.45 -16.51
C LYS A 1018 40.73 -3.16 -15.06
N ASN A 1019 41.38 -4.14 -14.42
CA ASN A 1019 42.46 -3.99 -13.43
C ASN A 1019 42.86 -5.38 -12.91
N VAL A 1020 43.91 -5.93 -13.53
CA VAL A 1020 44.86 -6.91 -12.96
C VAL A 1020 46.24 -6.29 -13.13
#